data_AF-A0A8J5HTE4-F1
#
_entry.id   AF-A0A8J5HTE4-F1
#
_cell.length_a   1.000
_cell.length_b   1.000
_cell.length_c   1.000
_cell.angle_alpha   90.00
_cell.angle_beta   90.00
_cell.angle_gamma   90.00
#
_symmetry.space_group_name_H-M   'P 1'
#
loop_
_entity.id
_entity.type
_entity.pdbx_description
1 polymer ?
#
loop_
_entity_poly.entity_id
_entity_poly.type
_entity_poly.pdbx_seq_one_letter_code
_entity_poly.pdbx_strand_id
1 'polypeptide(L)'
;MAPTSKADRKAALDAAAWMFNIVTSVGIIMVNKALMATHHFTFATTLTGLHFATTTVLTVVFRFALAITIKATKLSILVVLLGVGICTITDVSVNTRGLISATIAVWGTSLQQYYVHFLQKKYSLGSFNLLGHTAPAQAASLLIVGPFVDYRLTNKRVDTFDYNVTTVFFIVLSCTIAVGTNLSQFICIGRFTAVSFQVIGHMKTILVLILGFFLFGREGLNLHVIFGMILAVLGMIWYGNASSKPGGKERRPSYPLPVDKSSKHGLLAEPGDHNDKGSSLDRSACCFKLPALISGRLLVTSSDVQAIPVCFLFTCSLKTDKMDPQVKPDPDNIENLPPPPSIPPNVNPMKATKPKRTPMARPGIGKKGNAVQLLTNHFKVALKYEDDRPVDGKGVGRKVIDKLHQTYDTELGKKDFAYDGEKSLFTLGALPQVNNEFTVVLEDLSSNRIPGNGNAGNNSPGESDHKRARRPKHTKTFKVLLSFAAKIPMKSIAAALKGNETENSQEALRVLDIILRQHASKQGCLLVRQSFFHNNPKSFTDIGGGVMGCRGFHSSFRTSQGGLSLNIVVDFLLANQNVKNPNQLDWNKVGTGLASSRWQICFLLLFTLKLRNGNDGNGNSDTVEVTVYDYFVRHRRMQLSYSADFPCLNVGKPKRPTYVPLELCSLVSLQRYTKSLSTFQRAALVEKSRQKPQERMSVLSEALRNNNYDADPLLRASGVSIATNFTQVEGRVLQPPRLKVGNGEDFMPSRGRWNFNQKKLIEPSQVNRWAVVNFSARCDISSLIRDMLKCANMKGISMEEPFQHFFEESPSMRRAPPVARVEDMFQQVKQNLPGAPKFLLCILAERKNSDIYGPWKRKCLAEFGIVSQCIAPTRVNDQYLTNVLLKINAKMGGINSYLSIERSSNIPLVSDTPTIILGMDVSHGSPGHSDIPSIAAVVSSRQWPSISRYRASVRTQSPKVEMIDSLFKPVGEKDDSGIIRELLVDFYTSSGKRKPENIIIFRDGVSESQFIQVLNIELDQIIEACKFLDEQWSPKFTLIIAQKNHHTKFFLPNSPDNVQPGTVIDNKICHPRNYDFYMCAHAGMIGTTRPTHYHVLMDEIGFSADALQELVHSLSYVYQRSTTAISVVAPICYAHLAAAQIGQFVKFEDLSDSSSSQGGQQHTAPGAVPVPELPRLHENVSSSMFFC
;
A
#
# COMPACT_ATOMS: atom_id res chain seq x y z
N MET A 1 13.12 -15.35 -21.52
CA MET A 1 14.16 -14.72 -20.69
C MET A 1 13.73 -13.30 -20.35
N ALA A 2 12.86 -13.19 -19.34
CA ALA A 2 12.77 -12.00 -18.53
C ALA A 2 13.89 -12.03 -17.47
N PRO A 3 14.37 -10.88 -16.98
CA PRO A 3 15.29 -10.82 -15.85
C PRO A 3 14.63 -11.34 -14.55
N THR A 4 15.34 -12.17 -13.77
CA THR A 4 14.73 -13.02 -12.74
C THR A 4 14.75 -12.50 -11.30
N SER A 5 15.72 -11.69 -10.86
CA SER A 5 15.65 -11.04 -9.54
C SER A 5 15.14 -9.59 -9.62
N LYS A 6 14.83 -8.97 -8.47
CA LYS A 6 14.49 -7.53 -8.42
C LYS A 6 15.68 -6.62 -8.78
N ALA A 7 16.92 -7.11 -8.65
CA ALA A 7 18.11 -6.42 -9.13
C ALA A 7 18.24 -6.55 -10.66
N ASP A 8 18.01 -7.74 -11.21
CA ASP A 8 18.09 -7.97 -12.66
C ASP A 8 16.92 -7.29 -13.39
N ARG A 9 15.72 -7.30 -12.80
CA ARG A 9 14.54 -6.63 -13.37
C ARG A 9 14.68 -5.13 -13.35
N LYS A 10 15.44 -4.59 -12.39
CA LYS A 10 15.99 -3.23 -12.53
C LYS A 10 17.01 -3.18 -13.66
N ALA A 11 18.05 -4.01 -13.67
CA ALA A 11 19.15 -3.98 -14.63
C ALA A 11 18.71 -4.09 -16.10
N ALA A 12 17.64 -4.85 -16.42
CA ALA A 12 17.11 -4.94 -17.79
C ALA A 12 16.00 -3.91 -18.08
N LEU A 13 15.32 -3.33 -17.07
CA LEU A 13 14.56 -2.08 -17.28
C LEU A 13 15.51 -0.88 -17.50
N ASP A 14 16.69 -0.93 -16.90
CA ASP A 14 17.79 -0.01 -17.10
C ASP A 14 18.42 -0.23 -18.49
N ALA A 15 18.72 -1.48 -18.87
CA ALA A 15 19.24 -1.81 -20.21
C ALA A 15 18.21 -1.60 -21.34
N ALA A 16 16.92 -1.84 -21.11
CA ALA A 16 15.86 -1.50 -22.06
C ALA A 16 15.74 0.03 -22.21
N ALA A 17 15.91 0.81 -21.14
CA ALA A 17 16.00 2.26 -21.23
C ALA A 17 17.25 2.71 -22.02
N TRP A 18 18.41 2.05 -21.83
CA TRP A 18 19.61 2.29 -22.65
C TRP A 18 19.34 1.99 -24.13
N MET A 19 18.84 0.79 -24.46
CA MET A 19 18.58 0.38 -25.83
C MET A 19 17.54 1.28 -26.51
N PHE A 20 16.44 1.62 -25.84
CA PHE A 20 15.45 2.54 -26.37
C PHE A 20 16.00 3.96 -26.57
N ASN A 21 16.85 4.44 -25.66
CA ASN A 21 17.52 5.72 -25.81
C ASN A 21 18.52 5.72 -26.97
N ILE A 22 19.31 4.66 -27.13
CA ILE A 22 20.25 4.47 -28.24
C ILE A 22 19.50 4.41 -29.57
N VAL A 23 18.48 3.54 -29.70
CA VAL A 23 17.73 3.32 -30.95
C VAL A 23 17.00 4.58 -31.40
N THR A 24 16.25 5.26 -30.51
CA THR A 24 15.57 6.52 -30.87
C THR A 24 16.59 7.61 -31.23
N SER A 25 17.67 7.74 -30.43
CA SER A 25 18.73 8.72 -30.67
C SER A 25 19.44 8.56 -32.01
N VAL A 26 19.75 7.31 -32.38
CA VAL A 26 20.36 6.98 -33.67
C VAL A 26 19.33 7.20 -34.78
N GLY A 27 18.05 6.87 -34.55
CA GLY A 27 16.95 7.18 -35.47
C GLY A 27 16.85 8.66 -35.84
N ILE A 28 16.86 9.58 -34.87
CA ILE A 28 16.87 11.03 -35.14
C ILE A 28 18.08 11.40 -35.98
N ILE A 29 19.27 10.92 -35.61
CA ILE A 29 20.49 11.38 -36.28
C ILE A 29 20.62 10.77 -37.67
N MET A 30 20.07 9.58 -37.94
CA MET A 30 19.95 9.05 -39.30
C MET A 30 18.94 9.85 -40.14
N VAL A 31 17.75 10.15 -39.61
CA VAL A 31 16.73 10.96 -40.33
C VAL A 31 17.24 12.38 -40.58
N ASN A 32 17.85 13.02 -39.59
CA ASN A 32 18.43 14.35 -39.75
C ASN A 32 19.67 14.32 -40.67
N LYS A 33 20.56 13.32 -40.59
CA LYS A 33 21.71 13.22 -41.51
C LYS A 33 21.24 12.95 -42.96
N ALA A 34 20.17 12.19 -43.15
CA ALA A 34 19.53 12.03 -44.46
C ALA A 34 18.99 13.37 -44.98
N LEU A 35 18.15 14.07 -44.20
CA LEU A 35 17.66 15.42 -44.50
C LEU A 35 18.81 16.40 -44.86
N MET A 36 19.89 16.40 -44.08
CA MET A 36 21.04 17.29 -44.31
C MET A 36 21.90 16.88 -45.51
N ALA A 37 21.97 15.59 -45.87
CA ALA A 37 22.64 15.10 -47.06
C ALA A 37 21.82 15.37 -48.34
N THR A 38 20.48 15.27 -48.27
CA THR A 38 19.57 15.56 -49.39
C THR A 38 19.38 17.07 -49.62
N HIS A 39 19.58 17.92 -48.60
CA HIS A 39 19.34 19.37 -48.67
C HIS A 39 20.54 20.24 -48.22
N HIS A 40 21.77 19.70 -48.26
CA HIS A 40 23.04 20.42 -48.06
C HIS A 40 23.11 21.35 -46.82
N PHE A 41 22.61 20.92 -45.67
CA PHE A 41 22.64 21.72 -44.43
C PHE A 41 24.00 21.63 -43.71
N THR A 42 24.82 22.67 -43.81
CA THR A 42 26.25 22.70 -43.41
C THR A 42 26.55 23.03 -41.95
N PHE A 43 25.56 23.06 -41.05
CA PHE A 43 25.69 23.68 -39.72
C PHE A 43 25.76 22.70 -38.52
N ALA A 44 25.37 21.43 -38.70
CA ALA A 44 25.10 20.53 -37.57
C ALA A 44 26.34 19.87 -36.95
N THR A 45 27.35 19.48 -37.75
CA THR A 45 28.58 18.82 -37.26
C THR A 45 29.33 19.70 -36.26
N THR A 46 29.51 20.98 -36.60
CA THR A 46 30.07 22.04 -35.74
C THR A 46 29.33 22.16 -34.40
N LEU A 47 28.00 22.04 -34.41
CA LEU A 47 27.17 22.08 -33.20
C LEU A 47 27.48 20.90 -32.26
N THR A 48 27.59 19.68 -32.79
CA THR A 48 28.00 18.49 -32.02
C THR A 48 29.43 18.57 -31.50
N GLY A 49 30.37 19.07 -32.29
CA GLY A 49 31.77 19.24 -31.88
C GLY A 49 31.91 20.17 -30.68
N LEU A 50 31.23 21.32 -30.70
CA LEU A 50 31.27 22.24 -29.55
C LEU A 50 30.47 21.72 -28.36
N HIS A 51 29.34 21.03 -28.58
CA HIS A 51 28.62 20.36 -27.50
C HIS A 51 29.53 19.39 -26.75
N PHE A 52 30.38 18.66 -27.47
CA PHE A 52 31.35 17.78 -26.88
C PHE A 52 32.44 18.55 -26.08
N ALA A 53 33.05 19.58 -26.67
CA ALA A 53 34.10 20.38 -26.02
C ALA A 53 33.62 21.09 -24.74
N THR A 54 32.48 21.78 -24.78
CA THR A 54 31.94 22.50 -23.61
C THR A 54 31.49 21.55 -22.50
N THR A 55 30.90 20.39 -22.82
CA THR A 55 30.54 19.36 -21.82
C THR A 55 31.78 18.78 -21.14
N THR A 56 32.88 18.61 -21.89
CA THR A 56 34.18 18.16 -21.38
C THR A 56 34.72 19.13 -20.33
N VAL A 57 34.80 20.43 -20.67
CA VAL A 57 35.29 21.48 -19.76
C VAL A 57 34.41 21.59 -18.51
N LEU A 58 33.08 21.65 -18.67
CA LEU A 58 32.15 21.77 -17.53
C LEU A 58 32.29 20.59 -16.56
N THR A 59 32.52 19.38 -17.09
CA THR A 59 32.76 18.17 -16.28
C THR A 59 34.10 18.22 -15.54
N VAL A 60 35.13 18.86 -16.08
CA VAL A 60 36.42 19.09 -15.39
C VAL A 60 36.27 20.13 -14.27
N VAL A 61 35.52 21.22 -14.51
CA VAL A 61 35.24 22.23 -13.47
C VAL A 61 34.46 21.64 -12.29
N PHE A 62 33.36 20.93 -12.55
CA PHE A 62 32.61 20.22 -11.49
C PHE A 62 33.41 19.10 -10.80
N ARG A 63 34.47 18.56 -11.43
CA ARG A 63 35.37 17.58 -10.79
C ARG A 63 36.32 18.20 -9.75
N PHE A 64 36.66 19.47 -9.89
CA PHE A 64 37.49 20.21 -8.92
C PHE A 64 36.68 20.64 -7.70
N ALA A 65 35.48 21.20 -7.92
CA ALA A 65 34.66 21.78 -6.85
C ALA A 65 34.08 20.77 -5.83
N LEU A 66 34.12 19.44 -6.10
CA LEU A 66 33.33 18.45 -5.37
C LEU A 66 34.09 17.26 -4.76
N ALA A 67 35.43 17.29 -4.74
CA ALA A 67 36.34 16.53 -3.85
C ALA A 67 36.10 15.00 -3.59
N ILE A 68 35.28 14.29 -4.35
CA ILE A 68 35.04 12.84 -4.17
C ILE A 68 36.18 12.02 -4.78
N THR A 69 36.76 11.11 -4.00
CA THR A 69 37.92 10.29 -4.37
C THR A 69 37.52 8.89 -4.81
N ILE A 70 37.48 8.65 -6.12
CA ILE A 70 37.53 7.30 -6.73
C ILE A 70 38.48 7.41 -7.94
N LYS A 71 39.73 6.94 -7.80
CA LYS A 71 40.79 7.22 -8.80
C LYS A 71 40.54 6.55 -10.16
N ALA A 72 40.09 5.30 -10.19
CA ALA A 72 39.86 4.55 -11.43
C ALA A 72 38.79 5.18 -12.35
N THR A 73 37.61 5.48 -11.80
CA THR A 73 36.47 6.04 -12.55
C THR A 73 36.73 7.45 -13.06
N LYS A 74 37.61 8.23 -12.40
CA LYS A 74 38.04 9.54 -12.91
C LYS A 74 38.89 9.41 -14.17
N LEU A 75 39.77 8.40 -14.21
CA LEU A 75 40.75 8.17 -15.27
C LEU A 75 40.12 7.52 -16.52
N SER A 76 39.21 6.56 -16.36
CA SER A 76 38.50 5.96 -17.50
C SER A 76 37.67 6.96 -18.30
N ILE A 77 36.92 7.83 -17.62
CA ILE A 77 36.18 8.92 -18.27
C ILE A 77 37.13 9.91 -18.96
N LEU A 78 38.33 10.18 -18.42
CA LEU A 78 39.30 11.05 -19.10
C LEU A 78 39.72 10.45 -20.45
N VAL A 79 39.93 9.14 -20.52
CA VAL A 79 40.22 8.41 -21.76
C VAL A 79 39.05 8.46 -22.75
N VAL A 80 37.79 8.33 -22.28
CA VAL A 80 36.60 8.54 -23.13
C VAL A 80 36.59 9.94 -23.75
N LEU A 81 36.83 10.96 -22.93
CA LEU A 81 36.77 12.36 -23.36
C LEU A 81 37.92 12.69 -24.35
N LEU A 82 39.11 12.14 -24.12
CA LEU A 82 40.26 12.35 -25.01
C LEU A 82 40.03 11.66 -26.37
N GLY A 83 39.51 10.42 -26.38
CA GLY A 83 39.18 9.70 -27.61
C GLY A 83 38.13 10.41 -28.46
N VAL A 84 36.97 10.80 -27.88
CA VAL A 84 35.91 11.49 -28.64
C VAL A 84 36.33 12.90 -29.08
N GLY A 85 37.25 13.56 -28.35
CA GLY A 85 37.86 14.82 -28.79
C GLY A 85 38.64 14.66 -30.09
N ILE A 86 39.48 13.62 -30.19
CA ILE A 86 40.22 13.30 -31.44
C ILE A 86 39.25 13.00 -32.60
N CYS A 87 38.12 12.32 -32.33
CA CYS A 87 37.07 12.06 -33.33
C CYS A 87 36.32 13.29 -33.83
N THR A 88 36.34 14.41 -33.08
CA THR A 88 35.46 15.57 -33.36
C THR A 88 36.22 16.81 -33.83
N ILE A 89 37.53 16.91 -33.58
CA ILE A 89 38.38 18.01 -34.09
C ILE A 89 38.60 17.91 -35.62
N THR A 90 38.39 16.73 -36.19
CA THR A 90 38.72 16.37 -37.58
C THR A 90 37.64 16.69 -38.62
N ASP A 91 36.45 17.16 -38.21
CA ASP A 91 35.24 17.29 -39.06
C ASP A 91 34.49 18.62 -38.83
N VAL A 92 35.23 19.73 -38.67
CA VAL A 92 34.66 21.02 -38.28
C VAL A 92 35.24 22.21 -39.06
N SER A 93 34.39 22.84 -39.88
CA SER A 93 34.49 24.28 -40.16
C SER A 93 33.68 25.07 -39.12
N VAL A 94 34.24 26.17 -38.61
CA VAL A 94 33.65 26.90 -37.47
C VAL A 94 32.92 28.16 -37.94
N ASN A 95 31.62 28.24 -37.68
CA ASN A 95 30.84 29.49 -37.80
C ASN A 95 30.63 30.10 -36.41
N THR A 96 31.12 31.32 -36.20
CA THR A 96 31.13 32.02 -34.90
C THR A 96 29.73 32.23 -34.30
N ARG A 97 28.68 32.39 -35.12
CA ARG A 97 27.29 32.51 -34.62
C ARG A 97 26.76 31.17 -34.10
N GLY A 98 27.07 30.08 -34.83
CA GLY A 98 26.76 28.71 -34.40
C GLY A 98 27.52 28.29 -33.15
N LEU A 99 28.78 28.74 -33.03
CA LEU A 99 29.63 28.52 -31.86
C LEU A 99 28.94 29.04 -30.58
N ILE A 100 28.54 30.32 -30.57
CA ILE A 100 27.88 30.95 -29.42
C ILE A 100 26.54 30.26 -29.11
N SER A 101 25.73 29.98 -30.14
CA SER A 101 24.43 29.30 -29.97
C SER A 101 24.59 27.88 -29.39
N ALA A 102 25.63 27.14 -29.80
CA ALA A 102 25.94 25.83 -29.25
C ALA A 102 26.37 25.94 -27.78
N THR A 103 27.27 26.87 -27.41
CA THR A 103 27.70 27.03 -26.00
C THR A 103 26.50 27.30 -25.08
N ILE A 104 25.59 28.18 -25.48
CA ILE A 104 24.37 28.51 -24.72
C ILE A 104 23.46 27.28 -24.59
N ALA A 105 23.18 26.57 -25.70
CA ALA A 105 22.35 25.37 -25.69
C ALA A 105 22.94 24.25 -24.80
N VAL A 106 24.26 24.10 -24.78
CA VAL A 106 24.97 23.07 -24.00
C VAL A 106 24.94 23.40 -22.51
N TRP A 107 25.14 24.67 -22.16
CA TRP A 107 25.08 25.11 -20.77
C TRP A 107 23.65 25.02 -20.23
N GLY A 108 22.66 25.46 -21.01
CA GLY A 108 21.24 25.33 -20.69
C GLY A 108 20.78 23.88 -20.54
N THR A 109 21.13 22.98 -21.47
CA THR A 109 20.77 21.55 -21.37
C THR A 109 21.48 20.85 -20.21
N SER A 110 22.75 21.18 -19.92
CA SER A 110 23.48 20.66 -18.75
C SER A 110 22.84 21.10 -17.44
N LEU A 111 22.50 22.39 -17.33
CA LEU A 111 21.80 22.97 -16.17
C LEU A 111 20.42 22.33 -16.00
N GLN A 112 19.66 22.18 -17.09
CA GLN A 112 18.34 21.53 -17.10
C GLN A 112 18.44 20.06 -16.66
N GLN A 113 19.42 19.28 -17.15
CA GLN A 113 19.60 17.88 -16.74
C GLN A 113 19.91 17.76 -15.25
N TYR A 114 20.79 18.62 -14.72
CA TYR A 114 21.08 18.68 -13.28
C TYR A 114 19.83 19.08 -12.47
N TYR A 115 19.12 20.12 -12.92
CA TYR A 115 17.92 20.65 -12.25
C TYR A 115 16.75 19.66 -12.26
N VAL A 116 16.49 18.97 -13.38
CA VAL A 116 15.48 17.89 -13.47
C VAL A 116 15.79 16.75 -12.51
N HIS A 117 17.04 16.25 -12.50
CA HIS A 117 17.45 15.20 -11.56
C HIS A 117 17.39 15.67 -10.10
N PHE A 118 17.73 16.94 -9.82
CA PHE A 118 17.57 17.56 -8.50
C PHE A 118 16.10 17.64 -8.06
N LEU A 119 15.19 18.11 -8.93
CA LEU A 119 13.76 18.19 -8.65
C LEU A 119 13.13 16.80 -8.41
N GLN A 120 13.43 15.82 -9.27
CA GLN A 120 13.00 14.42 -9.09
C GLN A 120 13.44 13.87 -7.73
N LYS A 121 14.68 14.15 -7.32
CA LYS A 121 15.22 13.69 -6.03
C LYS A 121 14.72 14.48 -4.82
N LYS A 122 14.46 15.79 -4.96
CA LYS A 122 13.96 16.66 -3.88
C LYS A 122 12.49 16.37 -3.55
N TYR A 123 11.66 16.17 -4.59
CA TYR A 123 10.21 16.02 -4.45
C TYR A 123 9.70 14.58 -4.70
N SER A 124 10.60 13.61 -4.90
CA SER A 124 10.29 12.20 -5.19
C SER A 124 9.37 11.97 -6.41
N LEU A 125 9.39 12.89 -7.38
CA LEU A 125 8.53 12.87 -8.56
C LEU A 125 9.06 11.89 -9.63
N GLY A 126 8.18 11.06 -10.19
CA GLY A 126 8.50 10.21 -11.33
C GLY A 126 8.67 11.02 -12.62
N SER A 127 9.58 10.57 -13.51
CA SER A 127 9.97 11.31 -14.73
C SER A 127 8.81 11.80 -15.58
N PHE A 128 7.80 10.96 -15.81
CA PHE A 128 6.64 11.31 -16.65
C PHE A 128 5.76 12.40 -16.02
N ASN A 129 5.63 12.44 -14.69
CA ASN A 129 4.84 13.46 -14.01
C ASN A 129 5.54 14.82 -14.07
N LEU A 130 6.86 14.84 -13.87
CA LEU A 130 7.65 16.06 -14.04
C LEU A 130 7.64 16.54 -15.51
N LEU A 131 7.79 15.62 -16.48
CA LEU A 131 7.68 15.94 -17.90
C LEU A 131 6.30 16.51 -18.26
N GLY A 132 5.21 15.94 -17.72
CA GLY A 132 3.85 16.46 -17.93
C GLY A 132 3.65 17.90 -17.42
N HIS A 133 4.37 18.30 -16.38
CA HIS A 133 4.34 19.67 -15.87
C HIS A 133 5.32 20.63 -16.57
N THR A 134 6.49 20.17 -17.04
CA THR A 134 7.45 21.05 -17.74
C THR A 134 7.16 21.20 -19.24
N ALA A 135 6.67 20.15 -19.91
CA ALA A 135 6.47 20.14 -21.36
C ALA A 135 5.54 21.25 -21.88
N PRO A 136 4.41 21.62 -21.23
CA PRO A 136 3.57 22.71 -21.71
C PRO A 136 4.28 24.07 -21.70
N ALA A 137 5.00 24.38 -20.62
CA ALA A 137 5.79 25.61 -20.51
C ALA A 137 6.96 25.63 -21.49
N GLN A 138 7.63 24.48 -21.68
CA GLN A 138 8.72 24.33 -22.63
C GLN A 138 8.22 24.48 -24.08
N ALA A 139 7.11 23.85 -24.46
CA ALA A 139 6.49 24.01 -25.77
C ALA A 139 6.03 25.44 -26.03
N ALA A 140 5.37 26.09 -25.06
CA ALA A 140 4.99 27.51 -25.17
C ALA A 140 6.22 28.41 -25.36
N SER A 141 7.27 28.21 -24.56
CA SER A 141 8.52 28.99 -24.70
C SER A 141 9.20 28.76 -26.07
N LEU A 142 9.15 27.54 -26.60
CA LEU A 142 9.74 27.22 -27.91
C LEU A 142 8.92 27.78 -29.08
N LEU A 143 7.58 27.79 -28.98
CA LEU A 143 6.70 28.42 -29.97
C LEU A 143 6.85 29.95 -30.02
N ILE A 144 7.09 30.59 -28.87
CA ILE A 144 7.28 32.04 -28.77
C ILE A 144 8.70 32.46 -29.19
N VAL A 145 9.73 31.77 -28.68
CA VAL A 145 11.13 32.18 -28.85
C VAL A 145 11.78 31.55 -30.10
N GLY A 146 11.35 30.35 -30.48
CA GLY A 146 11.93 29.56 -31.58
C GLY A 146 11.96 30.31 -32.92
N PRO A 147 10.84 30.83 -33.44
CA PRO A 147 10.80 31.54 -34.72
C PRO A 147 11.73 32.76 -34.78
N PHE A 148 11.89 33.49 -33.67
CA PHE A 148 12.80 34.64 -33.58
C PHE A 148 14.27 34.21 -33.52
N VAL A 149 14.59 33.13 -32.80
CA VAL A 149 15.94 32.59 -32.74
C VAL A 149 16.36 31.98 -34.09
N ASP A 150 15.48 31.24 -34.74
CA ASP A 150 15.74 30.61 -36.03
C ASP A 150 15.92 31.66 -37.14
N TYR A 151 15.07 32.69 -37.17
CA TYR A 151 15.25 33.85 -38.05
C TYR A 151 16.59 34.56 -37.81
N ARG A 152 17.01 34.72 -36.55
CA ARG A 152 18.30 35.35 -36.20
C ARG A 152 19.53 34.49 -36.53
N LEU A 153 19.37 33.17 -36.63
CA LEU A 153 20.44 32.23 -36.98
C LEU A 153 20.56 32.02 -38.49
N THR A 154 19.44 31.94 -39.21
CA THR A 154 19.39 31.58 -40.65
C THR A 154 19.16 32.77 -41.59
N ASN A 155 18.76 33.93 -41.07
CA ASN A 155 18.23 35.08 -41.81
C ASN A 155 16.98 34.77 -42.68
N LYS A 156 16.37 33.59 -42.54
CA LYS A 156 15.13 33.17 -43.23
C LYS A 156 14.04 32.91 -42.20
N ARG A 157 12.79 33.17 -42.55
CA ARG A 157 11.65 32.87 -41.66
C ARG A 157 11.01 31.54 -42.03
N VAL A 158 10.54 30.82 -41.02
CA VAL A 158 9.92 29.49 -41.15
C VAL A 158 8.63 29.51 -41.99
N ASP A 159 7.92 30.64 -42.00
CA ASP A 159 6.71 30.88 -42.83
C ASP A 159 6.99 30.96 -44.34
N THR A 160 8.25 31.14 -44.76
CA THR A 160 8.69 31.23 -46.17
C THR A 160 9.20 29.91 -46.77
N PHE A 161 8.83 28.76 -46.20
CA PHE A 161 9.33 27.44 -46.60
C PHE A 161 8.29 26.60 -47.37
N ASP A 162 8.70 25.99 -48.49
CA ASP A 162 7.80 25.17 -49.32
C ASP A 162 7.52 23.79 -48.71
N TYR A 163 6.38 23.66 -48.06
CA TYR A 163 5.89 22.44 -47.41
C TYR A 163 5.31 21.40 -48.40
N ASN A 164 6.16 20.85 -49.28
CA ASN A 164 5.77 19.72 -50.14
C ASN A 164 5.55 18.43 -49.31
N VAL A 165 4.70 17.51 -49.80
CA VAL A 165 4.24 16.29 -49.11
C VAL A 165 5.40 15.44 -48.58
N THR A 166 6.43 15.22 -49.39
CA THR A 166 7.64 14.49 -49.01
C THR A 166 8.35 15.15 -47.82
N THR A 167 8.46 16.48 -47.85
CA THR A 167 9.11 17.28 -46.79
C THR A 167 8.28 17.25 -45.51
N VAL A 168 6.95 17.37 -45.60
CA VAL A 168 6.03 17.25 -44.46
C VAL A 168 6.11 15.85 -43.84
N PHE A 169 6.18 14.79 -44.65
CA PHE A 169 6.38 13.41 -44.17
C PHE A 169 7.69 13.28 -43.37
N PHE A 170 8.82 13.79 -43.88
CA PHE A 170 10.10 13.73 -43.16
C PHE A 170 10.11 14.62 -41.89
N ILE A 171 9.42 15.76 -41.89
CA ILE A 171 9.22 16.59 -40.70
C ILE A 171 8.41 15.83 -39.64
N VAL A 172 7.25 15.25 -40.00
CA VAL A 172 6.41 14.47 -39.08
C VAL A 172 7.15 13.24 -38.54
N LEU A 173 7.93 12.57 -39.39
CA LEU A 173 8.80 11.46 -38.98
C LEU A 173 9.87 11.91 -37.98
N SER A 174 10.61 12.99 -38.28
CA SER A 174 11.63 13.54 -37.38
C SER A 174 11.02 14.00 -36.04
N CYS A 175 9.89 14.70 -36.05
CA CYS A 175 9.14 15.09 -34.86
C CYS A 175 8.68 13.87 -34.03
N THR A 176 8.21 12.80 -34.67
CA THR A 176 7.79 11.56 -33.99
C THR A 176 8.95 10.90 -33.27
N ILE A 177 10.12 10.80 -33.91
CA ILE A 177 11.31 10.23 -33.28
C ILE A 177 11.90 11.21 -32.22
N ALA A 178 11.77 12.52 -32.42
CA ALA A 178 12.13 13.55 -31.42
C ALA A 178 11.31 13.45 -30.14
N VAL A 179 10.00 13.18 -30.22
CA VAL A 179 9.19 12.82 -29.05
C VAL A 179 9.73 11.53 -28.41
N GLY A 180 10.07 10.52 -29.21
CA GLY A 180 10.69 9.27 -28.74
C GLY A 180 11.99 9.47 -27.93
N THR A 181 12.93 10.29 -28.43
CA THR A 181 14.20 10.55 -27.71
C THR A 181 14.04 11.51 -26.53
N ASN A 182 13.13 12.47 -26.58
CA ASN A 182 12.82 13.27 -25.38
C ASN A 182 12.22 12.38 -24.29
N LEU A 183 11.34 11.44 -24.65
CA LEU A 183 10.79 10.46 -23.71
C LEU A 183 11.88 9.52 -23.16
N SER A 184 12.77 9.00 -24.01
CA SER A 184 13.89 8.15 -23.58
C SER A 184 14.87 8.88 -22.67
N GLN A 185 15.15 10.16 -22.96
CA GLN A 185 16.02 11.01 -22.15
C GLN A 185 15.44 11.20 -20.73
N PHE A 186 14.15 11.52 -20.59
CA PHE A 186 13.51 11.64 -19.26
C PHE A 186 13.43 10.30 -18.51
N ILE A 187 13.27 9.17 -19.21
CA ILE A 187 13.34 7.82 -18.62
C ILE A 187 14.76 7.51 -18.12
N CYS A 188 15.79 7.83 -18.89
CA CYS A 188 17.19 7.63 -18.52
C CYS A 188 17.62 8.55 -17.35
N ILE A 189 17.30 9.84 -17.38
CA ILE A 189 17.65 10.79 -16.31
C ILE A 189 17.05 10.35 -14.96
N GLY A 190 15.83 9.79 -14.97
CA GLY A 190 15.18 9.27 -13.76
C GLY A 190 15.69 7.92 -13.25
N ARG A 191 16.67 7.29 -13.92
CA ARG A 191 17.24 5.97 -13.53
C ARG A 191 18.76 5.98 -13.35
N PHE A 192 19.48 6.82 -14.08
CA PHE A 192 20.94 6.88 -14.09
C PHE A 192 21.46 8.15 -13.41
N THR A 193 22.65 8.06 -12.81
CA THR A 193 23.34 9.26 -12.31
C THR A 193 23.75 10.16 -13.48
N ALA A 194 23.85 11.47 -13.25
CA ALA A 194 24.29 12.42 -14.28
C ALA A 194 25.61 12.01 -14.96
N VAL A 195 26.56 11.44 -14.21
CA VAL A 195 27.84 10.93 -14.75
C VAL A 195 27.63 9.74 -15.67
N SER A 196 26.76 8.79 -15.29
CA SER A 196 26.41 7.65 -16.14
C SER A 196 25.63 8.08 -17.38
N PHE A 197 24.78 9.12 -17.26
CA PHE A 197 24.04 9.70 -18.38
C PHE A 197 24.98 10.35 -19.42
N GLN A 198 26.01 11.07 -18.98
CA GLN A 198 27.06 11.59 -19.88
C GLN A 198 27.76 10.48 -20.67
N VAL A 199 28.10 9.35 -20.03
CA VAL A 199 28.74 8.21 -20.72
C VAL A 199 27.81 7.58 -21.76
N ILE A 200 26.50 7.47 -21.50
CA ILE A 200 25.52 7.04 -22.51
C ILE A 200 25.49 8.03 -23.69
N GLY A 201 25.62 9.34 -23.42
CA GLY A 201 25.75 10.38 -24.44
C GLY A 201 26.97 10.18 -25.34
N HIS A 202 28.15 9.87 -24.78
CA HIS A 202 29.35 9.57 -25.56
C HIS A 202 29.21 8.26 -26.36
N MET A 203 28.59 7.22 -25.78
CA MET A 203 28.31 5.96 -26.48
C MET A 203 27.37 6.15 -27.68
N LYS A 204 26.34 7.00 -27.53
CA LYS A 204 25.48 7.47 -28.63
C LYS A 204 26.30 8.12 -29.74
N THR A 205 27.17 9.09 -29.43
CA THR A 205 28.00 9.77 -30.44
C THR A 205 28.89 8.78 -31.21
N ILE A 206 29.50 7.81 -30.54
CA ILE A 206 30.38 6.82 -31.18
C ILE A 206 29.58 5.86 -32.06
N LEU A 207 28.43 5.35 -31.61
CA LEU A 207 27.54 4.52 -32.45
C LEU A 207 27.02 5.28 -33.67
N VAL A 208 26.74 6.57 -33.52
CA VAL A 208 26.35 7.49 -34.61
C VAL A 208 27.47 7.69 -35.62
N LEU A 209 28.73 7.82 -35.19
CA LEU A 209 29.88 7.92 -36.09
C LEU A 209 30.13 6.58 -36.82
N ILE A 210 30.00 5.43 -36.12
CA ILE A 210 30.11 4.09 -36.72
C ILE A 210 29.03 3.86 -37.79
N LEU A 211 27.74 3.96 -37.44
CA LEU A 211 26.66 3.79 -38.44
C LEU A 211 26.69 4.90 -39.50
N GLY A 212 27.04 6.12 -39.12
CA GLY A 212 27.17 7.26 -40.03
C GLY A 212 28.29 7.12 -41.06
N PHE A 213 29.24 6.22 -40.83
CA PHE A 213 30.22 5.72 -41.80
C PHE A 213 29.66 4.50 -42.56
N PHE A 214 29.20 3.45 -41.88
CA PHE A 214 28.74 2.21 -42.53
C PHE A 214 27.56 2.39 -43.50
N LEU A 215 26.67 3.36 -43.26
CA LEU A 215 25.47 3.61 -44.08
C LEU A 215 25.69 4.64 -45.21
N PHE A 216 26.72 5.48 -45.13
CA PHE A 216 26.89 6.65 -46.01
C PHE A 216 28.37 6.89 -46.41
N GLY A 217 29.22 5.88 -46.26
CA GLY A 217 30.67 6.04 -46.33
C GLY A 217 31.20 6.22 -47.75
N ARG A 218 31.85 7.36 -48.00
CA ARG A 218 32.86 7.48 -49.08
C ARG A 218 34.09 8.33 -48.78
N GLU A 219 34.02 9.31 -47.86
CA GLU A 219 35.13 10.27 -47.64
C GLU A 219 35.53 10.51 -46.16
N GLY A 220 34.86 9.87 -45.17
CA GLY A 220 34.86 10.37 -43.78
C GLY A 220 35.80 9.74 -42.74
N LEU A 221 36.50 8.63 -42.99
CA LEU A 221 37.35 7.97 -41.95
C LEU A 221 38.85 8.19 -42.17
N ASN A 222 39.34 9.30 -41.62
CA ASN A 222 40.76 9.54 -41.44
C ASN A 222 41.33 8.66 -40.31
N LEU A 223 42.59 8.22 -40.37
CA LEU A 223 43.17 7.28 -39.39
C LEU A 223 43.11 7.79 -37.94
N HIS A 224 43.25 9.11 -37.74
CA HIS A 224 43.10 9.75 -36.44
C HIS A 224 41.68 9.60 -35.86
N VAL A 225 40.63 9.62 -36.69
CA VAL A 225 39.24 9.43 -36.27
C VAL A 225 39.06 8.02 -35.71
N ILE A 226 39.55 7.01 -36.44
CA ILE A 226 39.52 5.59 -36.04
C ILE A 226 40.25 5.39 -34.71
N PHE A 227 41.44 5.98 -34.56
CA PHE A 227 42.21 5.92 -33.31
C PHE A 227 41.44 6.53 -32.13
N GLY A 228 40.83 7.70 -32.31
CA GLY A 228 39.97 8.32 -31.30
C GLY A 228 38.76 7.45 -30.91
N MET A 229 38.14 6.78 -31.88
CA MET A 229 36.98 5.91 -31.66
C MET A 229 37.37 4.68 -30.83
N ILE A 230 38.49 4.05 -31.15
CA ILE A 230 39.05 2.92 -30.39
C ILE A 230 39.38 3.36 -28.96
N LEU A 231 40.08 4.49 -28.79
CA LEU A 231 40.45 5.03 -27.49
C LEU A 231 39.21 5.31 -26.62
N ALA A 232 38.16 5.88 -27.22
CA ALA A 232 36.92 6.17 -26.52
C ALA A 232 36.15 4.90 -26.11
N VAL A 233 36.07 3.89 -26.99
CA VAL A 233 35.45 2.59 -26.68
C VAL A 233 36.18 1.88 -25.54
N LEU A 234 37.52 1.86 -25.54
CA LEU A 234 38.32 1.31 -24.45
C LEU A 234 38.05 2.06 -23.12
N GLY A 235 37.97 3.39 -23.15
CA GLY A 235 37.60 4.21 -22.00
C GLY A 235 36.20 3.87 -21.46
N MET A 236 35.22 3.61 -22.32
CA MET A 236 33.84 3.26 -21.92
C MET A 236 33.75 1.86 -21.32
N ILE A 237 34.42 0.87 -21.91
CA ILE A 237 34.53 -0.49 -21.35
C ILE A 237 35.19 -0.44 -19.96
N TRP A 238 36.24 0.37 -19.82
CA TRP A 238 36.91 0.59 -18.53
C TRP A 238 36.00 1.31 -17.52
N TYR A 239 35.20 2.31 -17.93
CA TYR A 239 34.18 2.92 -17.07
C TYR A 239 33.13 1.90 -16.62
N GLY A 240 32.63 1.06 -17.52
CA GLY A 240 31.70 -0.03 -17.20
C GLY A 240 32.26 -0.95 -16.11
N ASN A 241 33.49 -1.44 -16.30
CA ASN A 241 34.18 -2.32 -15.34
C ASN A 241 34.61 -1.61 -14.04
N ALA A 242 34.82 -0.30 -14.05
CA ALA A 242 35.08 0.50 -12.86
C ALA A 242 33.78 0.81 -12.07
N SER A 243 32.65 0.94 -12.76
CA SER A 243 31.34 1.23 -12.16
C SER A 243 30.54 -0.01 -11.75
N SER A 244 30.90 -1.20 -12.24
CA SER A 244 30.18 -2.46 -11.96
C SER A 244 30.65 -3.19 -10.69
N LYS A 245 31.87 -2.94 -10.21
CA LYS A 245 32.45 -3.64 -9.03
C LYS A 245 31.69 -3.29 -7.74
N PRO A 246 31.01 -4.25 -7.08
CA PRO A 246 30.11 -3.95 -5.98
C PRO A 246 30.80 -3.89 -4.61
N GLY A 247 31.33 -2.71 -4.26
CA GLY A 247 31.35 -2.23 -2.87
C GLY A 247 32.69 -1.85 -2.26
N GLY A 248 32.67 -0.80 -1.44
CA GLY A 248 33.78 -0.39 -0.59
C GLY A 248 33.43 0.82 0.29
N LYS A 249 33.44 0.65 1.61
CA LYS A 249 33.84 1.74 2.51
C LYS A 249 35.36 1.69 2.57
N GLU A 250 36.05 2.69 2.06
CA GLU A 250 37.50 2.68 2.06
C GLU A 250 38.06 2.99 3.47
N ARG A 251 39.22 2.41 3.78
CA ARG A 251 39.96 2.65 5.03
C ARG A 251 40.91 3.83 4.86
N ARG A 252 41.19 4.56 5.95
CA ARG A 252 42.33 5.49 6.00
C ARG A 252 43.66 4.72 6.00
N PRO A 253 44.68 5.16 5.25
CA PRO A 253 46.09 4.86 5.51
C PRO A 253 46.78 6.00 6.31
N SER A 254 47.98 5.73 6.82
CA SER A 254 48.90 6.61 7.56
C SER A 254 50.28 5.93 7.58
N TYR A 255 51.44 6.58 7.70
CA TYR A 255 51.83 7.94 8.14
C TYR A 255 52.84 8.54 7.08
N PRO A 256 53.62 9.63 7.29
CA PRO A 256 53.90 10.46 8.48
C PRO A 256 53.76 12.00 8.29
N LEU A 257 54.20 12.76 9.31
CA LEU A 257 54.40 14.23 9.31
C LEU A 257 55.74 14.62 8.65
N PRO A 258 55.94 15.89 8.23
CA PRO A 258 56.61 16.86 9.14
C PRO A 258 56.16 18.35 9.07
N VAL A 259 56.35 19.06 10.21
CA VAL A 259 56.81 20.47 10.35
C VAL A 259 55.90 21.66 9.88
N ASP A 260 55.14 22.21 10.84
CA ASP A 260 55.31 23.56 11.46
C ASP A 260 55.37 24.85 10.58
N LYS A 261 54.41 25.80 10.78
CA LYS A 261 54.65 27.09 11.49
C LYS A 261 53.42 28.02 11.65
N SER A 262 53.59 28.96 12.59
CA SER A 262 52.77 30.09 13.08
C SER A 262 52.31 31.12 11.99
N SER A 263 51.45 32.14 12.23
CA SER A 263 51.09 32.87 13.47
C SER A 263 49.79 33.73 13.44
N LYS A 264 49.09 33.81 14.59
CA LYS A 264 48.46 34.99 15.29
C LYS A 264 47.62 36.09 14.56
N HIS A 265 46.51 36.46 15.23
CA HIS A 265 45.82 37.78 15.44
C HIS A 265 45.66 38.82 14.28
N GLY A 266 44.65 39.71 14.26
CA GLY A 266 43.47 39.92 15.13
C GLY A 266 43.14 41.41 15.39
N LEU A 267 41.94 41.67 15.93
CA LEU A 267 41.40 42.91 16.56
C LEU A 267 40.71 44.03 15.71
N LEU A 268 39.52 44.41 16.23
CA LEU A 268 38.91 45.75 16.44
C LEU A 268 38.07 46.52 15.38
N ALA A 269 36.82 46.78 15.83
CA ALA A 269 36.11 48.08 15.91
C ALA A 269 35.17 48.60 14.78
N GLU A 270 34.08 49.23 15.27
CA GLU A 270 33.14 50.17 14.63
C GLU A 270 33.77 51.61 14.56
N PRO A 271 33.10 52.71 14.11
CA PRO A 271 31.67 52.90 13.73
C PRO A 271 31.41 53.81 12.49
N GLY A 272 30.14 54.15 12.23
CA GLY A 272 29.75 55.52 11.82
C GLY A 272 29.04 55.75 10.48
N ASP A 273 27.72 55.96 10.56
CA ASP A 273 26.90 57.02 9.92
C ASP A 273 26.75 57.29 8.40
N HIS A 274 25.50 57.65 8.06
CA HIS A 274 24.95 58.54 7.01
C HIS A 274 25.36 58.52 5.51
N ASN A 275 24.31 58.52 4.66
CA ASN A 275 23.99 59.39 3.48
C ASN A 275 25.14 60.00 2.60
N ASP A 276 24.99 60.20 1.29
CA ASP A 276 23.75 60.52 0.54
C ASP A 276 23.82 60.24 -1.00
N LYS A 277 22.77 60.66 -1.72
CA LYS A 277 22.64 60.91 -3.18
C LYS A 277 23.96 61.36 -3.86
N GLY A 278 24.22 61.16 -5.16
CA GLY A 278 23.40 60.75 -6.31
C GLY A 278 23.93 61.42 -7.61
N SER A 279 23.13 61.46 -8.69
CA SER A 279 23.48 61.99 -10.05
C SER A 279 24.42 61.09 -10.88
N SER A 280 24.61 61.23 -12.20
CA SER A 280 24.22 62.30 -13.16
C SER A 280 24.11 61.80 -14.63
N LEU A 281 23.51 62.62 -15.51
CA LEU A 281 23.66 62.68 -16.99
C LEU A 281 23.25 61.42 -17.83
N ASP A 282 22.94 61.43 -19.14
CA ASP A 282 22.55 62.44 -20.15
C ASP A 282 21.84 61.64 -21.30
N ARG A 283 21.02 62.12 -22.27
CA ARG A 283 20.95 63.40 -23.02
C ARG A 283 19.50 63.77 -23.41
N SER A 284 19.24 65.07 -23.54
CA SER A 284 18.35 65.82 -24.48
C SER A 284 17.23 65.07 -25.27
N ALA A 285 15.99 65.59 -25.40
CA ALA A 285 15.41 66.89 -24.99
C ALA A 285 13.85 66.94 -25.01
N CYS A 286 13.28 68.06 -24.53
CA CYS A 286 11.92 68.62 -24.72
C CYS A 286 10.68 68.00 -24.02
N CYS A 287 10.21 68.72 -22.98
CA CYS A 287 8.84 69.17 -22.59
C CYS A 287 7.57 68.34 -22.95
N PHE A 288 6.47 68.32 -22.15
CA PHE A 288 5.88 69.33 -21.24
C PHE A 288 5.26 68.73 -19.94
N LYS A 289 5.35 69.51 -18.83
CA LYS A 289 4.37 69.87 -17.75
C LYS A 289 3.00 69.13 -17.60
N LEU A 290 2.29 69.04 -16.45
CA LEU A 290 2.44 69.41 -15.00
C LEU A 290 1.47 68.50 -14.14
N PRO A 291 1.14 68.68 -12.82
CA PRO A 291 1.06 67.54 -11.88
C PRO A 291 -0.16 67.59 -10.89
N ALA A 292 0.07 67.08 -9.65
CA ALA A 292 -0.57 67.45 -8.37
C ALA A 292 -1.93 66.81 -7.98
N LEU A 293 -2.34 66.72 -6.70
CA LEU A 293 -1.65 66.46 -5.39
C LEU A 293 -2.76 66.24 -4.31
N ILE A 294 -2.42 66.22 -2.99
CA ILE A 294 -3.32 66.34 -1.81
C ILE A 294 -4.09 65.04 -1.46
N SER A 295 -4.50 64.73 -0.20
CA SER A 295 -3.91 64.84 1.16
C SER A 295 -4.95 64.26 2.15
N GLY A 296 -4.53 63.70 3.30
CA GLY A 296 -5.50 63.29 4.34
C GLY A 296 -4.88 62.56 5.54
N ARG A 297 -5.06 63.10 6.75
CA ARG A 297 -4.77 62.44 8.04
C ARG A 297 -6.08 62.07 8.72
N LEU A 298 -6.09 60.96 9.48
CA LEU A 298 -6.63 60.98 10.84
C LEU A 298 -5.96 59.90 11.72
N LEU A 299 -5.94 60.13 13.03
CA LEU A 299 -5.40 59.25 14.07
C LEU A 299 -6.54 58.80 14.99
N VAL A 300 -6.57 57.51 15.34
CA VAL A 300 -7.30 56.97 16.50
C VAL A 300 -6.45 55.85 17.12
N THR A 301 -6.43 55.76 18.45
CA THR A 301 -5.63 54.80 19.23
C THR A 301 -6.49 54.06 20.25
N SER A 302 -6.43 52.71 20.28
CA SER A 302 -6.50 51.91 21.53
C SER A 302 -6.36 50.41 21.30
N SER A 303 -5.50 49.77 22.09
CA SER A 303 -5.66 48.49 22.80
C SER A 303 -5.98 47.14 22.09
N ASP A 304 -5.39 46.10 22.68
CA ASP A 304 -5.83 44.69 22.74
C ASP A 304 -6.06 43.89 21.44
N VAL A 305 -4.96 43.29 20.95
CA VAL A 305 -5.00 42.11 20.08
C VAL A 305 -4.57 40.87 20.87
N GLN A 306 -5.53 40.03 21.27
CA GLN A 306 -5.22 38.71 21.83
C GLN A 306 -4.67 37.78 20.74
N ALA A 307 -3.54 37.13 21.00
CA ALA A 307 -2.86 36.30 20.01
C ALA A 307 -3.61 34.97 19.75
N ILE A 308 -3.89 34.70 18.49
CA ILE A 308 -4.53 33.46 18.02
C ILE A 308 -3.52 32.29 18.10
N PRO A 309 -3.89 31.12 18.66
CA PRO A 309 -3.04 29.94 18.57
C PRO A 309 -2.98 29.51 17.10
N VAL A 310 -1.77 29.30 16.59
CA VAL A 310 -1.54 28.71 15.27
C VAL A 310 -0.50 27.65 15.53
N CYS A 311 -0.75 26.39 15.21
CA CYS A 311 0.25 25.35 15.26
C CYS A 311 1.13 25.41 14.00
N PHE A 312 2.40 25.09 14.14
CA PHE A 312 3.38 25.20 13.09
C PHE A 312 4.01 23.83 12.91
N LEU A 313 3.99 23.31 11.67
CA LEU A 313 4.85 22.19 11.37
C LEU A 313 6.27 22.65 11.09
N PHE A 314 7.19 21.99 11.78
CA PHE A 314 8.58 21.88 11.41
C PHE A 314 8.86 20.48 10.82
N THR A 315 9.39 20.47 9.60
CA THR A 315 10.03 19.28 9.04
C THR A 315 11.33 18.99 9.78
N CYS A 316 11.46 17.77 10.28
CA CYS A 316 12.56 17.26 11.07
C CYS A 316 13.46 16.37 10.21
N SER A 317 14.73 16.76 10.06
CA SER A 317 15.75 15.96 9.36
C SER A 317 16.85 15.51 10.33
N LEU A 318 17.02 14.19 10.44
CA LEU A 318 18.03 13.54 11.28
C LEU A 318 19.30 13.21 10.48
N LYS A 319 20.43 13.81 10.88
CA LYS A 319 21.79 13.46 10.40
C LYS A 319 22.63 12.94 11.57
N THR A 320 23.79 12.35 11.31
CA THR A 320 24.73 11.86 12.35
C THR A 320 26.15 12.26 11.97
N ASP A 321 26.58 13.43 12.44
CA ASP A 321 27.75 14.13 11.92
C ASP A 321 28.97 14.00 12.86
N LYS A 322 30.15 14.03 12.25
CA LYS A 322 31.35 14.61 12.89
C LYS A 322 31.41 16.09 12.50
N MET A 323 31.95 16.90 13.39
CA MET A 323 31.81 18.37 13.37
C MET A 323 33.13 19.05 12.98
N ASP A 324 33.03 20.21 12.32
CA ASP A 324 33.96 21.37 12.24
C ASP A 324 33.50 22.30 11.05
N PRO A 325 33.88 23.60 10.96
CA PRO A 325 33.03 24.68 11.50
C PRO A 325 32.46 25.70 10.46
N GLN A 326 31.93 26.84 10.94
CA GLN A 326 31.06 27.81 10.24
C GLN A 326 31.77 28.92 9.44
N VAL A 327 31.03 29.53 8.49
CA VAL A 327 30.98 30.99 8.19
C VAL A 327 29.50 31.38 7.87
N LYS A 328 29.13 32.66 7.98
CA LYS A 328 27.75 33.21 7.86
C LYS A 328 27.77 34.62 7.14
N PRO A 329 26.69 35.42 6.97
CA PRO A 329 25.91 35.46 5.69
C PRO A 329 25.52 36.87 5.11
N ASP A 330 24.61 36.87 4.12
CA ASP A 330 23.55 37.88 3.80
C ASP A 330 23.92 39.25 3.14
N PRO A 331 22.97 40.09 2.62
CA PRO A 331 21.49 39.96 2.41
C PRO A 331 20.94 40.41 0.99
N ASP A 332 19.62 40.71 0.93
CA ASP A 332 18.82 41.58 0.01
C ASP A 332 18.22 41.03 -1.32
N ASN A 333 17.00 41.39 -1.80
CA ASN A 333 15.70 41.85 -1.22
C ASN A 333 14.59 41.67 -2.32
N ILE A 334 13.32 41.25 -2.08
CA ILE A 334 12.11 42.00 -1.63
C ILE A 334 11.73 43.15 -2.61
N GLU A 335 10.52 43.29 -3.23
CA GLU A 335 9.23 42.54 -3.20
C GLU A 335 8.21 42.95 -4.33
N ASN A 336 7.04 42.26 -4.38
CA ASN A 336 5.67 42.75 -4.74
C ASN A 336 5.06 42.87 -6.18
N LEU A 337 3.71 42.96 -6.15
CA LEU A 337 2.61 42.90 -7.15
C LEU A 337 1.71 44.17 -7.00
N PRO A 338 0.53 44.35 -7.66
CA PRO A 338 -0.01 43.99 -9.00
C PRO A 338 -0.42 45.29 -9.80
N PRO A 339 -1.23 45.28 -10.90
CA PRO A 339 -2.71 45.21 -10.85
C PRO A 339 -3.43 44.51 -12.07
N PRO A 340 -4.77 44.36 -12.06
CA PRO A 340 -5.60 43.84 -13.19
C PRO A 340 -6.45 44.97 -13.86
N PRO A 341 -7.48 44.73 -14.74
CA PRO A 341 -7.90 43.56 -15.53
C PRO A 341 -8.13 43.86 -17.05
N SER A 342 -8.60 42.87 -17.84
CA SER A 342 -9.75 43.02 -18.76
C SER A 342 -10.14 41.69 -19.45
N ILE A 343 -11.41 41.53 -19.85
CA ILE A 343 -11.92 40.37 -20.62
C ILE A 343 -12.84 40.87 -21.75
N PRO A 344 -12.47 40.62 -23.02
CA PRO A 344 -13.43 40.52 -24.11
C PRO A 344 -13.08 39.32 -25.06
N PRO A 345 -13.79 39.04 -26.18
CA PRO A 345 -14.86 38.05 -26.07
C PRO A 345 -14.90 37.05 -27.23
N ASN A 346 -14.48 35.79 -27.02
CA ASN A 346 -14.95 34.67 -27.83
C ASN A 346 -14.69 33.33 -27.12
N VAL A 347 -15.77 32.63 -26.74
CA VAL A 347 -15.71 31.28 -26.15
C VAL A 347 -16.53 30.34 -27.02
N ASN A 348 -15.87 29.35 -27.63
CA ASN A 348 -16.53 28.17 -28.16
C ASN A 348 -16.15 26.95 -27.29
N PRO A 349 -17.04 25.96 -27.11
CA PRO A 349 -16.98 25.12 -25.91
C PRO A 349 -15.87 24.07 -25.93
N MET A 350 -15.15 23.92 -24.82
CA MET A 350 -14.37 22.71 -24.56
C MET A 350 -15.31 21.49 -24.51
N LYS A 351 -14.87 20.34 -25.07
CA LYS A 351 -15.56 19.06 -24.86
C LYS A 351 -15.72 18.82 -23.36
N ALA A 352 -16.96 18.65 -22.92
CA ALA A 352 -17.28 18.54 -21.49
C ALA A 352 -16.49 17.38 -20.84
N THR A 353 -15.75 17.71 -19.79
CA THR A 353 -15.13 16.68 -18.93
C THR A 353 -16.26 15.90 -18.26
N LYS A 354 -16.27 14.55 -18.34
CA LYS A 354 -17.25 13.71 -17.62
C LYS A 354 -17.30 14.20 -16.15
N PRO A 355 -18.45 14.62 -15.60
CA PRO A 355 -18.51 15.17 -14.26
C PRO A 355 -18.13 14.09 -13.23
N LYS A 356 -17.13 14.38 -12.38
CA LYS A 356 -16.68 13.44 -11.36
C LYS A 356 -17.79 13.22 -10.34
N ARG A 357 -18.26 11.98 -10.22
CA ARG A 357 -19.27 11.60 -9.22
C ARG A 357 -18.66 11.69 -7.82
N THR A 358 -19.44 12.23 -6.89
CA THR A 358 -19.08 12.36 -5.47
C THR A 358 -20.16 11.66 -4.62
N PRO A 359 -19.86 11.21 -3.39
CA PRO A 359 -20.84 10.56 -2.52
C PRO A 359 -22.07 11.45 -2.27
N MET A 360 -23.27 10.87 -2.45
CA MET A 360 -24.53 11.58 -2.26
C MET A 360 -24.72 12.09 -0.83
N ALA A 361 -25.43 13.22 -0.69
CA ALA A 361 -25.91 13.70 0.60
C ALA A 361 -27.06 12.82 1.13
N ARG A 362 -27.22 12.78 2.45
CA ARG A 362 -28.31 12.08 3.14
C ARG A 362 -29.67 12.70 2.76
N PRO A 363 -30.62 11.94 2.19
CA PRO A 363 -31.94 12.46 1.84
C PRO A 363 -32.86 12.62 3.07
N GLY A 364 -32.60 11.88 4.14
CA GLY A 364 -33.36 11.95 5.39
C GLY A 364 -32.87 10.93 6.42
N ILE A 365 -33.59 10.83 7.54
CA ILE A 365 -33.40 9.82 8.59
C ILE A 365 -34.61 8.88 8.54
N GLY A 366 -34.39 7.58 8.71
CA GLY A 366 -35.48 6.59 8.77
C GLY A 366 -36.34 6.77 10.03
N LYS A 367 -37.62 6.41 9.93
CA LYS A 367 -38.64 6.56 10.98
C LYS A 367 -39.24 5.22 11.44
N LYS A 368 -39.04 4.13 10.68
CA LYS A 368 -39.58 2.80 11.02
C LYS A 368 -38.74 2.07 12.08
N GLY A 369 -39.38 1.15 12.78
CA GLY A 369 -38.78 0.33 13.84
C GLY A 369 -38.91 0.96 15.22
N ASN A 370 -38.79 0.13 16.26
CA ASN A 370 -39.03 0.56 17.64
C ASN A 370 -37.81 1.34 18.16
N ALA A 371 -37.99 2.56 18.67
CA ALA A 371 -36.91 3.35 19.23
C ALA A 371 -36.22 2.62 20.40
N VAL A 372 -34.89 2.67 20.44
CA VAL A 372 -34.07 2.06 21.49
C VAL A 372 -32.90 2.98 21.86
N GLN A 373 -32.71 3.22 23.16
CA GLN A 373 -31.56 3.98 23.63
C GLN A 373 -30.32 3.09 23.69
N LEU A 374 -29.22 3.55 23.08
CA LEU A 374 -27.95 2.84 23.00
C LEU A 374 -26.81 3.71 23.53
N LEU A 375 -25.76 3.04 23.99
CA LEU A 375 -24.44 3.63 24.21
C LEU A 375 -23.49 3.20 23.10
N THR A 376 -22.50 4.01 22.78
CA THR A 376 -21.45 3.67 21.80
C THR A 376 -20.07 4.06 22.31
N ASN A 377 -19.03 3.37 21.84
CA ASN A 377 -17.62 3.60 22.20
C ASN A 377 -17.01 4.85 21.52
N HIS A 378 -17.85 5.80 21.11
CA HIS A 378 -17.47 7.15 20.77
C HIS A 378 -17.62 8.02 22.03
N PHE A 379 -16.62 8.83 22.29
CA PHE A 379 -16.55 9.75 23.42
C PHE A 379 -16.59 11.17 22.89
N LYS A 380 -17.50 12.02 23.41
CA LYS A 380 -17.73 13.37 22.87
C LYS A 380 -16.51 14.25 23.10
N VAL A 381 -16.09 14.99 22.07
CA VAL A 381 -14.95 15.90 22.14
C VAL A 381 -15.41 17.34 22.02
N ALA A 382 -15.00 18.19 22.98
CA ALA A 382 -15.15 19.63 22.90
C ALA A 382 -13.89 20.26 22.29
N LEU A 383 -14.05 21.38 21.56
CA LEU A 383 -12.97 22.07 20.85
C LEU A 383 -13.04 23.58 21.07
N LYS A 384 -11.87 24.20 21.23
CA LYS A 384 -11.59 25.64 21.04
C LYS A 384 -10.32 25.72 20.17
N TYR A 385 -10.26 26.60 19.17
CA TYR A 385 -9.49 26.33 17.92
C TYR A 385 -8.18 27.12 17.70
N GLU A 386 -7.28 26.54 16.87
CA GLU A 386 -6.32 27.11 15.85
C GLU A 386 -4.82 26.55 15.89
N ASP A 387 -4.13 26.34 14.73
CA ASP A 387 -3.33 25.09 14.32
C ASP A 387 -2.42 25.25 13.01
N ASP A 388 -1.73 24.35 12.21
CA ASP A 388 -1.02 23.01 12.25
C ASP A 388 -0.31 22.55 10.85
N ARG A 389 -0.09 21.23 10.46
CA ARG A 389 0.14 20.55 9.11
C ARG A 389 1.54 20.48 8.38
N PRO A 390 2.04 19.39 7.67
CA PRO A 390 1.66 17.94 7.50
C PRO A 390 2.84 16.86 7.63
N VAL A 391 2.62 15.59 7.21
CA VAL A 391 3.43 14.36 7.52
C VAL A 391 4.34 13.85 6.33
N ASP A 392 5.29 12.87 6.27
CA ASP A 392 5.79 11.68 7.05
C ASP A 392 7.31 11.30 6.83
N GLY A 393 7.85 10.32 7.60
CA GLY A 393 8.77 9.24 7.14
C GLY A 393 10.29 9.23 7.54
N LYS A 394 10.85 8.39 8.45
CA LYS A 394 10.35 7.18 9.17
C LYS A 394 11.33 6.66 10.29
N GLY A 395 10.92 6.52 11.58
CA GLY A 395 11.42 5.42 12.47
C GLY A 395 12.14 5.72 13.82
N VAL A 396 13.38 6.24 13.79
CA VAL A 396 14.24 6.35 15.01
C VAL A 396 13.99 7.64 15.80
N GLY A 397 13.32 8.62 15.19
CA GLY A 397 13.37 10.01 15.63
C GLY A 397 12.81 10.28 17.03
N ARG A 398 11.77 9.56 17.51
CA ARG A 398 11.10 9.90 18.78
C ARG A 398 12.09 10.11 19.92
N LYS A 399 12.92 9.12 20.22
CA LYS A 399 13.93 9.21 21.29
C LYS A 399 14.93 10.35 21.11
N VAL A 400 15.27 10.71 19.88
CA VAL A 400 16.15 11.85 19.59
C VAL A 400 15.43 13.16 19.85
N ILE A 401 14.17 13.27 19.43
CA ILE A 401 13.33 14.47 19.56
C ILE A 401 12.87 14.69 21.01
N ASP A 402 12.48 13.63 21.73
CA ASP A 402 12.20 13.67 23.17
C ASP A 402 13.45 14.13 23.96
N LYS A 403 14.65 13.69 23.54
CA LYS A 403 15.91 14.15 24.15
C LYS A 403 16.33 15.55 23.71
N LEU A 404 15.95 16.00 22.51
CA LEU A 404 16.11 17.37 22.05
C LEU A 404 15.34 18.31 22.98
N HIS A 405 14.06 18.02 23.23
CA HIS A 405 13.20 18.78 24.15
C HIS A 405 13.86 18.95 25.51
N GLN A 406 14.25 17.84 26.15
CA GLN A 406 14.94 17.83 27.46
C GLN A 406 16.29 18.57 27.49
N THR A 407 16.86 18.94 26.35
CA THR A 407 18.21 19.55 26.25
C THR A 407 18.15 21.00 25.76
N TYR A 408 17.12 21.35 24.99
CA TYR A 408 16.98 22.63 24.29
C TYR A 408 15.60 23.30 24.50
N ASP A 409 14.85 22.92 25.55
CA ASP A 409 13.50 23.44 25.85
C ASP A 409 13.42 24.98 25.83
N THR A 410 14.41 25.66 26.40
CA THR A 410 14.51 27.13 26.38
C THR A 410 14.70 27.71 24.98
N GLU A 411 15.45 27.06 24.10
CA GLU A 411 15.68 27.48 22.71
C GLU A 411 14.45 27.18 21.82
N LEU A 412 13.65 26.17 22.18
CA LEU A 412 12.32 25.93 21.61
C LEU A 412 11.23 26.88 22.15
N GLY A 413 11.58 27.80 23.06
CA GLY A 413 10.64 28.73 23.68
C GLY A 413 9.69 28.10 24.71
N LYS A 414 10.12 27.00 25.35
CA LYS A 414 9.36 26.19 26.32
C LYS A 414 8.06 25.60 25.76
N LYS A 415 8.12 25.09 24.53
CA LYS A 415 6.97 24.58 23.78
C LYS A 415 6.98 23.06 23.67
N ASP A 416 5.92 22.44 24.19
CA ASP A 416 5.56 21.05 23.88
C ASP A 416 5.28 20.89 22.38
N PHE A 417 5.54 19.69 21.86
CA PHE A 417 5.24 19.32 20.47
C PHE A 417 4.65 17.90 20.36
N ALA A 418 3.87 17.69 19.31
CA ALA A 418 3.55 16.35 18.81
C ALA A 418 4.54 15.97 17.71
N TYR A 419 4.93 14.70 17.63
CA TYR A 419 5.85 14.22 16.60
C TYR A 419 5.34 12.91 16.00
N ASP A 420 5.28 12.85 14.67
CA ASP A 420 4.85 11.66 13.92
C ASP A 420 5.76 10.43 14.17
N GLY A 421 6.99 10.68 14.61
CA GLY A 421 8.05 9.72 14.88
C GLY A 421 9.10 9.63 13.78
N GLU A 422 9.03 10.52 12.79
CA GLU A 422 9.53 10.26 11.45
C GLU A 422 10.14 11.48 10.74
N LYS A 423 9.36 12.53 10.44
CA LYS A 423 9.85 13.84 9.95
C LYS A 423 8.99 15.04 10.36
N SER A 424 7.93 14.88 11.14
CA SER A 424 6.87 15.87 11.17
C SER A 424 6.52 16.22 12.60
N LEU A 425 6.99 17.40 13.00
CA LEU A 425 6.92 17.94 14.35
C LEU A 425 5.96 19.14 14.36
N PHE A 426 4.97 19.08 15.23
CA PHE A 426 3.85 20.02 15.32
C PHE A 426 3.91 20.75 16.67
N THR A 427 3.99 22.08 16.66
CA THR A 427 4.14 22.95 17.85
C THR A 427 3.03 23.97 17.94
N LEU A 428 2.44 24.17 19.12
CA LEU A 428 1.42 25.21 19.32
C LEU A 428 2.09 26.60 19.44
N GLY A 429 1.79 27.48 18.48
CA GLY A 429 2.53 28.70 18.19
C GLY A 429 3.89 28.43 17.53
N ALA A 430 4.45 29.42 16.82
CA ALA A 430 5.74 29.30 16.16
C ALA A 430 6.89 28.96 17.14
N LEU A 431 7.87 28.19 16.69
CA LEU A 431 9.18 28.15 17.35
C LEU A 431 9.93 29.50 17.11
N PRO A 432 10.90 29.87 17.97
CA PRO A 432 11.59 31.16 17.87
C PRO A 432 12.36 31.41 16.56
N GLN A 433 12.71 30.37 15.80
CA GLN A 433 13.34 30.50 14.48
C GLN A 433 12.64 29.60 13.45
N VAL A 434 12.63 30.06 12.18
CA VAL A 434 12.04 29.35 11.02
C VAL A 434 12.82 28.07 10.69
N ASN A 435 14.14 28.08 10.91
CA ASN A 435 15.04 26.95 10.76
C ASN A 435 15.93 26.86 12.02
N ASN A 436 16.02 25.68 12.64
CA ASN A 436 16.81 25.45 13.85
C ASN A 436 17.67 24.19 13.65
N GLU A 437 18.98 24.23 13.92
CA GLU A 437 19.88 23.04 13.86
C GLU A 437 20.42 22.71 15.26
N PHE A 438 19.92 21.62 15.86
CA PHE A 438 20.28 21.15 17.19
C PHE A 438 21.19 19.92 17.12
N THR A 439 22.10 19.75 18.10
CA THR A 439 22.95 18.54 18.21
C THR A 439 22.57 17.74 19.45
N VAL A 440 21.84 16.64 19.24
CA VAL A 440 21.32 15.76 20.30
C VAL A 440 22.27 14.59 20.53
N VAL A 441 22.66 14.35 21.78
CA VAL A 441 23.45 13.17 22.17
C VAL A 441 22.56 12.18 22.92
N LEU A 442 22.44 10.96 22.40
CA LEU A 442 21.80 9.83 23.09
C LEU A 442 22.84 8.91 23.72
N GLU A 443 22.71 8.66 25.02
CA GLU A 443 23.38 7.56 25.70
C GLU A 443 22.60 6.24 25.50
N ASP A 444 23.30 5.14 25.18
CA ASP A 444 22.67 3.82 25.18
C ASP A 444 22.46 3.34 26.63
N LEU A 445 21.20 3.27 27.07
CA LEU A 445 20.78 2.84 28.42
C LEU A 445 20.93 1.32 28.68
N SER A 446 21.92 0.64 28.10
CA SER A 446 22.09 -0.82 28.19
C SER A 446 22.74 -1.29 29.50
N SER A 447 22.44 -0.65 30.63
CA SER A 447 23.04 -1.00 31.94
C SER A 447 22.18 -0.63 33.15
N ASN A 448 20.94 -1.12 33.22
CA ASN A 448 20.26 -1.29 34.51
C ASN A 448 20.99 -2.39 35.30
N ARG A 449 21.96 -2.01 36.13
CA ARG A 449 22.50 -2.87 37.19
C ARG A 449 21.76 -2.58 38.49
N ILE A 450 21.23 -3.63 39.10
CA ILE A 450 20.68 -3.59 40.46
C ILE A 450 21.84 -3.35 41.43
N PRO A 451 21.72 -2.43 42.41
CA PRO A 451 22.67 -2.35 43.52
C PRO A 451 22.45 -3.58 44.42
N GLY A 452 23.31 -4.59 44.27
CA GLY A 452 23.31 -5.77 45.13
C GLY A 452 23.88 -5.42 46.50
N ASN A 453 23.13 -5.72 47.57
CA ASN A 453 23.57 -5.52 48.94
C ASN A 453 24.69 -6.52 49.29
N GLY A 454 25.76 -6.06 49.94
CA GLY A 454 26.92 -6.90 50.28
C GLY A 454 27.85 -6.21 51.28
N ASN A 455 28.37 -6.96 52.25
CA ASN A 455 29.04 -6.42 53.44
C ASN A 455 30.39 -5.74 53.16
N ALA A 456 30.77 -4.85 54.08
CA ALA A 456 32.08 -4.23 54.15
C ALA A 456 33.20 -5.26 54.44
N GLY A 457 34.39 -4.98 53.89
CA GLY A 457 35.64 -5.63 54.24
C GLY A 457 36.80 -4.69 53.92
N ASN A 458 37.62 -4.36 54.91
CA ASN A 458 38.76 -3.46 54.73
C ASN A 458 39.84 -4.11 53.85
N ASN A 459 40.31 -3.37 52.85
CA ASN A 459 41.70 -3.38 52.39
C ASN A 459 41.98 -2.13 51.55
N SER A 460 43.13 -1.51 51.75
CA SER A 460 43.50 -0.25 51.09
C SER A 460 43.76 -0.43 49.58
N PRO A 461 43.37 0.54 48.72
CA PRO A 461 43.61 0.45 47.29
C PRO A 461 45.10 0.68 46.95
N GLY A 462 45.69 -0.24 46.18
CA GLY A 462 47.02 -0.06 45.60
C GLY A 462 46.97 0.75 44.29
N GLU A 463 48.06 1.43 43.94
CA GLU A 463 48.14 2.42 42.84
C GLU A 463 47.81 1.89 41.42
N SER A 464 47.59 0.58 41.24
CA SER A 464 47.30 -0.02 39.94
C SER A 464 45.86 0.23 39.43
N ASP A 465 44.90 0.53 40.31
CA ASP A 465 43.47 0.60 39.93
C ASP A 465 43.09 1.83 39.10
N HIS A 466 43.87 2.92 39.16
CA HIS A 466 43.61 4.15 38.40
C HIS A 466 43.58 3.95 36.87
N LYS A 467 44.08 2.82 36.35
CA LYS A 467 44.08 2.51 34.90
C LYS A 467 42.87 1.70 34.41
N ARG A 468 41.90 1.32 35.26
CA ARG A 468 40.70 0.56 34.83
C ARG A 468 39.42 1.37 34.61
N ALA A 469 39.36 2.62 35.06
CA ALA A 469 38.14 3.41 35.11
C ALA A 469 37.96 4.43 33.95
N ARG A 470 37.95 3.98 32.68
CA ARG A 470 37.40 4.75 31.53
C ARG A 470 37.24 3.88 30.25
N ARG A 471 36.12 3.16 30.13
CA ARG A 471 35.56 2.83 28.81
C ARG A 471 34.48 3.87 28.50
N PRO A 472 34.53 4.59 27.35
CA PRO A 472 33.55 5.62 27.06
C PRO A 472 32.15 5.01 26.90
N LYS A 473 31.12 5.67 27.45
CA LYS A 473 29.73 5.40 27.11
C LYS A 473 29.57 5.52 25.59
N HIS A 474 28.86 4.59 24.94
CA HIS A 474 28.80 4.57 23.47
C HIS A 474 27.74 5.55 22.92
N THR A 475 27.90 6.83 23.24
CA THR A 475 27.00 7.92 22.81
C THR A 475 26.81 7.97 21.30
N LYS A 476 25.57 8.15 20.85
CA LYS A 476 25.22 8.41 19.46
C LYS A 476 24.76 9.86 19.31
N THR A 477 25.51 10.64 18.53
CA THR A 477 25.21 12.04 18.24
C THR A 477 24.37 12.14 16.97
N PHE A 478 23.25 12.84 17.07
CA PHE A 478 22.33 13.14 15.97
C PHE A 478 22.20 14.65 15.83
N LYS A 479 22.37 15.16 14.63
CA LYS A 479 21.89 16.52 14.31
C LYS A 479 20.44 16.45 13.91
N VAL A 480 19.64 17.40 14.41
CA VAL A 480 18.24 17.60 14.06
C VAL A 480 18.10 18.99 13.46
N LEU A 481 17.73 19.05 12.18
CA LEU A 481 17.26 20.28 11.55
C LEU A 481 15.73 20.32 11.66
N LEU A 482 15.17 21.36 12.29
CA LEU A 482 13.74 21.68 12.31
C LEU A 482 13.48 22.87 11.39
N SER A 483 12.83 22.64 10.26
CA SER A 483 12.53 23.64 9.21
C SER A 483 11.03 23.81 9.01
N PHE A 484 10.50 25.01 9.24
CA PHE A 484 9.08 25.32 9.06
C PHE A 484 8.56 24.97 7.66
N ALA A 485 7.32 24.49 7.56
CA ALA A 485 6.69 24.17 6.28
C ALA A 485 5.32 24.83 6.05
N ALA A 486 4.36 24.71 6.98
CA ALA A 486 2.99 25.19 6.77
C ALA A 486 2.21 25.44 8.08
N LYS A 487 1.03 26.05 7.89
CA LYS A 487 -0.08 26.27 8.86
C LYS A 487 -1.34 25.58 8.31
N ILE A 488 -2.34 25.30 9.14
CA ILE A 488 -3.72 24.95 8.73
C ILE A 488 -4.72 25.59 9.71
N PRO A 489 -6.00 25.75 9.35
CA PRO A 489 -7.08 26.06 10.31
C PRO A 489 -7.88 24.82 10.81
N MET A 490 -8.18 24.68 12.12
CA MET A 490 -9.09 23.71 12.79
C MET A 490 -10.51 24.26 12.72
N LYS A 491 -10.64 25.56 12.39
CA LYS A 491 -11.84 26.11 11.74
C LYS A 491 -12.24 25.26 10.51
N SER A 492 -11.32 24.48 9.90
CA SER A 492 -11.67 23.45 8.91
C SER A 492 -12.36 22.21 9.53
N ILE A 493 -12.05 21.80 10.76
CA ILE A 493 -12.85 20.79 11.47
C ILE A 493 -14.27 21.33 11.65
N ALA A 494 -14.46 22.62 11.95
CA ALA A 494 -15.80 23.22 11.96
C ALA A 494 -16.50 23.18 10.57
N ALA A 495 -15.75 23.18 9.47
CA ALA A 495 -16.30 22.93 8.12
C ALA A 495 -16.63 21.45 7.87
N ALA A 496 -15.78 20.51 8.31
CA ALA A 496 -16.03 19.08 8.23
C ALA A 496 -17.20 18.62 9.13
N LEU A 497 -17.40 19.25 10.29
CA LEU A 497 -18.58 19.06 11.14
C LEU A 497 -19.86 19.59 10.49
N LYS A 498 -19.76 20.57 9.57
CA LYS A 498 -20.84 20.97 8.65
C LYS A 498 -20.92 20.08 7.40
N GLY A 499 -20.13 19.02 7.33
CA GLY A 499 -20.09 18.07 6.21
C GLY A 499 -19.39 18.57 4.95
N ASN A 500 -18.68 19.70 5.02
CA ASN A 500 -17.81 20.19 3.96
C ASN A 500 -16.37 19.81 4.30
N GLU A 501 -16.05 18.53 4.08
CA GLU A 501 -14.68 18.05 4.22
C GLU A 501 -13.78 18.66 3.14
N THR A 502 -12.58 19.04 3.56
CA THR A 502 -11.53 19.58 2.68
C THR A 502 -10.22 18.85 2.96
N GLU A 503 -9.26 18.95 2.06
CA GLU A 503 -7.88 18.55 2.37
C GLU A 503 -7.38 19.27 3.64
N ASN A 504 -7.81 20.53 3.83
CA ASN A 504 -7.54 21.33 5.03
C ASN A 504 -8.16 20.77 6.32
N SER A 505 -9.24 19.99 6.28
CA SER A 505 -9.83 19.35 7.47
C SER A 505 -9.31 17.94 7.75
N GLN A 506 -8.93 17.19 6.72
CA GLN A 506 -8.50 15.80 6.89
C GLN A 506 -7.16 15.68 7.66
N GLU A 507 -6.12 16.47 7.33
CA GLU A 507 -4.87 16.41 8.12
C GLU A 507 -5.00 17.05 9.52
N ALA A 508 -6.03 17.87 9.79
CA ALA A 508 -6.28 18.39 11.14
C ALA A 508 -6.68 17.26 12.11
N LEU A 509 -7.58 16.37 11.64
CA LEU A 509 -7.90 15.12 12.33
C LEU A 509 -6.67 14.21 12.45
N ARG A 510 -5.82 14.18 11.41
CA ARG A 510 -4.56 13.41 11.41
C ARG A 510 -3.59 13.87 12.50
N VAL A 511 -3.51 15.17 12.81
CA VAL A 511 -2.64 15.64 13.89
C VAL A 511 -3.21 15.43 15.28
N LEU A 512 -4.53 15.58 15.46
CA LEU A 512 -5.17 15.11 16.71
C LEU A 512 -4.86 13.62 16.96
N ASP A 513 -4.93 12.79 15.92
CA ASP A 513 -4.50 11.38 15.95
C ASP A 513 -2.98 11.21 16.23
N ILE A 514 -2.11 12.12 15.79
CA ILE A 514 -0.65 12.09 16.08
C ILE A 514 -0.36 12.51 17.54
N ILE A 515 -1.12 13.43 18.12
CA ILE A 515 -1.01 13.77 19.56
C ILE A 515 -1.29 12.52 20.41
N LEU A 516 -2.37 11.78 20.12
CA LEU A 516 -2.66 10.50 20.81
C LEU A 516 -1.51 9.49 20.69
N ARG A 517 -0.88 9.39 19.50
CA ARG A 517 0.30 8.53 19.31
C ARG A 517 1.51 8.96 20.12
N GLN A 518 1.77 10.27 20.21
CA GLN A 518 2.90 10.79 20.98
C GLN A 518 2.66 10.62 22.49
N HIS A 519 1.43 10.82 22.96
CA HIS A 519 1.01 10.53 24.33
C HIS A 519 1.24 9.06 24.71
N ALA A 520 0.71 8.12 23.91
CA ALA A 520 0.94 6.68 24.11
C ALA A 520 2.43 6.30 24.02
N SER A 521 3.22 7.01 23.19
CA SER A 521 4.67 6.82 23.12
C SER A 521 5.39 7.31 24.39
N LYS A 522 5.00 8.45 24.97
CA LYS A 522 5.50 8.95 26.27
C LYS A 522 5.21 7.94 27.39
N GLN A 523 4.08 7.22 27.32
CA GLN A 523 3.71 6.12 28.24
C GLN A 523 4.41 4.77 27.94
N GLY A 524 5.30 4.69 26.95
CA GLY A 524 6.07 3.48 26.65
C GLY A 524 5.31 2.37 25.90
N CYS A 525 4.19 2.69 25.24
CA CYS A 525 3.45 1.73 24.42
C CYS A 525 4.23 1.32 23.17
N LEU A 526 4.04 0.07 22.72
CA LEU A 526 4.28 -0.25 21.31
C LEU A 526 3.13 0.32 20.47
N LEU A 527 3.49 1.14 19.48
CA LEU A 527 2.54 1.74 18.53
C LEU A 527 2.44 0.88 17.26
N VAL A 528 1.23 0.50 16.85
CA VAL A 528 0.98 -0.21 15.59
C VAL A 528 -0.21 0.44 14.88
N ARG A 529 0.06 1.33 13.92
CA ARG A 529 -0.93 2.25 13.33
C ARG A 529 -1.57 3.12 14.43
N GLN A 530 -2.88 3.03 14.64
CA GLN A 530 -3.62 3.70 15.72
C GLN A 530 -3.84 2.80 16.96
N SER A 531 -3.22 1.62 17.00
CA SER A 531 -3.33 0.68 18.12
C SER A 531 -2.12 0.76 19.05
N PHE A 532 -2.38 0.73 20.36
CA PHE A 532 -1.43 1.01 21.43
C PHE A 532 -1.36 -0.17 22.42
N PHE A 533 -0.18 -0.75 22.59
CA PHE A 533 0.03 -1.98 23.37
C PHE A 533 1.00 -1.76 24.52
N HIS A 534 0.54 -2.03 25.75
CA HIS A 534 1.31 -1.86 26.98
C HIS A 534 2.10 -3.13 27.33
N ASN A 535 3.33 -2.97 27.84
CA ASN A 535 4.15 -4.10 28.32
C ASN A 535 3.74 -4.58 29.74
N ASN A 536 2.44 -4.67 30.01
CA ASN A 536 1.88 -5.06 31.30
C ASN A 536 1.61 -6.57 31.31
N PRO A 537 2.15 -7.37 32.27
CA PRO A 537 1.85 -8.80 32.39
C PRO A 537 0.34 -9.14 32.35
N LYS A 538 -0.53 -8.29 32.91
CA LYS A 538 -2.00 -8.48 32.90
C LYS A 538 -2.62 -8.35 31.50
N SER A 539 -1.92 -7.77 30.54
CA SER A 539 -2.37 -7.65 29.15
C SER A 539 -2.02 -8.86 28.29
N PHE A 540 -1.18 -9.78 28.75
CA PHE A 540 -0.72 -10.92 27.96
C PHE A 540 -1.55 -12.19 28.20
N THR A 541 -1.70 -12.97 27.12
CA THR A 541 -2.54 -14.16 27.05
C THR A 541 -1.87 -15.21 26.17
N ASP A 542 -1.42 -16.32 26.74
CA ASP A 542 -0.78 -17.40 25.97
C ASP A 542 -1.77 -18.06 24.98
N ILE A 543 -1.36 -18.25 23.72
CA ILE A 543 -2.13 -18.93 22.67
C ILE A 543 -1.43 -20.18 22.10
N GLY A 544 -0.31 -20.59 22.70
CA GLY A 544 0.46 -21.79 22.35
C GLY A 544 1.58 -21.55 21.34
N GLY A 545 2.61 -22.43 21.39
CA GLY A 545 3.74 -22.40 20.45
C GLY A 545 4.67 -21.21 20.63
N GLY A 546 4.83 -20.70 21.85
CA GLY A 546 5.68 -19.55 22.18
C GLY A 546 5.10 -18.18 21.81
N VAL A 547 3.87 -18.13 21.28
CA VAL A 547 3.15 -16.91 20.91
C VAL A 547 2.11 -16.55 21.97
N MET A 548 2.04 -15.28 22.35
CA MET A 548 1.00 -14.70 23.18
C MET A 548 0.18 -13.67 22.38
N GLY A 549 -1.09 -13.51 22.73
CA GLY A 549 -1.83 -12.28 22.46
C GLY A 549 -1.52 -11.23 23.54
N CYS A 550 -1.35 -9.98 23.14
CA CYS A 550 -1.14 -8.82 24.01
C CYS A 550 -2.30 -7.83 23.76
N ARG A 551 -3.08 -7.56 24.81
CA ARG A 551 -4.23 -6.66 24.78
C ARG A 551 -3.76 -5.21 24.75
N GLY A 552 -4.35 -4.42 23.86
CA GLY A 552 -4.16 -2.98 23.74
C GLY A 552 -5.47 -2.29 23.37
N PHE A 553 -5.38 -1.05 22.91
CA PHE A 553 -6.53 -0.29 22.41
C PHE A 553 -6.17 0.49 21.13
N HIS A 554 -7.11 0.55 20.21
CA HIS A 554 -7.12 1.49 19.09
C HIS A 554 -7.85 2.76 19.53
N SER A 555 -7.28 3.94 19.26
CA SER A 555 -7.95 5.24 19.42
C SER A 555 -7.83 6.07 18.14
N SER A 556 -8.94 6.65 17.66
CA SER A 556 -8.91 7.59 16.51
C SER A 556 -10.06 8.59 16.56
N PHE A 557 -9.79 9.85 16.21
CA PHE A 557 -10.81 10.90 16.10
C PHE A 557 -11.71 10.70 14.86
N ARG A 558 -13.00 11.07 14.99
CA ARG A 558 -14.02 10.94 13.95
C ARG A 558 -15.03 12.10 13.98
N THR A 559 -15.22 12.73 12.83
CA THR A 559 -16.27 13.70 12.52
C THR A 559 -17.63 13.01 12.48
N SER A 560 -18.66 13.67 13.02
CA SER A 560 -20.02 13.13 13.08
C SER A 560 -21.07 14.23 13.25
N GLN A 561 -22.34 13.92 13.00
CA GLN A 561 -23.47 14.84 13.24
C GLN A 561 -23.53 15.37 14.69
N GLY A 562 -23.04 14.62 15.67
CA GLY A 562 -22.97 14.97 17.09
C GLY A 562 -21.75 15.80 17.48
N GLY A 563 -20.91 16.20 16.52
CA GLY A 563 -19.64 16.90 16.73
C GLY A 563 -18.43 15.99 16.48
N LEU A 564 -17.27 16.41 16.99
CA LEU A 564 -16.08 15.57 17.00
C LEU A 564 -16.21 14.50 18.09
N SER A 565 -15.74 13.29 17.80
CA SER A 565 -15.74 12.17 18.73
C SER A 565 -14.42 11.40 18.71
N LEU A 566 -14.02 10.83 19.84
CA LEU A 566 -12.91 9.88 19.92
C LEU A 566 -13.48 8.45 19.97
N ASN A 567 -13.14 7.61 18.99
CA ASN A 567 -13.57 6.21 18.94
C ASN A 567 -12.45 5.31 19.51
N ILE A 568 -12.74 4.59 20.61
CA ILE A 568 -11.76 3.74 21.30
C ILE A 568 -12.25 2.29 21.34
N VAL A 569 -11.43 1.31 20.96
CA VAL A 569 -11.77 -0.12 21.05
C VAL A 569 -10.58 -1.00 21.41
N VAL A 570 -10.81 -2.05 22.20
CA VAL A 570 -9.80 -3.07 22.54
C VAL A 570 -9.29 -3.78 21.27
N ASP A 571 -7.97 -3.88 21.13
CA ASP A 571 -7.26 -4.56 20.03
C ASP A 571 -6.25 -5.60 20.61
N PHE A 572 -5.74 -6.51 19.77
CA PHE A 572 -4.83 -7.58 20.18
C PHE A 572 -3.61 -7.73 19.24
N LEU A 573 -2.43 -7.45 19.77
CA LEU A 573 -1.14 -7.70 19.13
C LEU A 573 -0.71 -9.15 19.38
N LEU A 574 -0.15 -9.81 18.38
CA LEU A 574 0.55 -11.09 18.58
C LEU A 574 2.02 -10.83 18.92
N ALA A 575 2.53 -11.43 19.99
CA ALA A 575 3.91 -11.27 20.46
C ALA A 575 4.59 -12.62 20.73
N ASN A 576 5.86 -12.76 20.35
CA ASN A 576 6.66 -13.96 20.63
C ASN A 576 7.25 -13.93 22.05
N GLN A 577 6.57 -14.47 23.07
CA GLN A 577 7.12 -14.59 24.42
C GLN A 577 6.46 -15.71 25.26
N ASN A 578 6.78 -17.00 25.03
CA ASN A 578 6.77 -17.97 26.14
C ASN A 578 7.67 -19.19 25.87
N VAL A 579 8.98 -19.00 26.00
CA VAL A 579 9.98 -20.08 25.98
C VAL A 579 10.83 -19.94 27.24
N LYS A 580 10.51 -20.70 28.28
CA LYS A 580 11.26 -20.70 29.54
C LYS A 580 12.36 -21.77 29.58
N ASN A 581 12.14 -22.89 28.86
CA ASN A 581 13.08 -24.01 28.75
C ASN A 581 13.40 -24.27 27.27
N PRO A 582 14.67 -24.20 26.82
CA PRO A 582 15.06 -24.54 25.45
C PRO A 582 14.71 -25.99 25.07
N ASN A 583 14.72 -26.89 26.04
CA ASN A 583 14.43 -28.32 25.90
C ASN A 583 12.99 -28.62 25.42
N GLN A 584 12.11 -27.61 25.40
CA GLN A 584 10.73 -27.71 24.89
C GLN A 584 10.58 -27.17 23.45
N LEU A 585 11.68 -26.77 22.81
CA LEU A 585 11.69 -26.29 21.42
C LEU A 585 11.85 -27.44 20.42
N ASP A 586 10.85 -27.58 19.55
CA ASP A 586 11.01 -28.30 18.28
C ASP A 586 11.88 -27.45 17.34
N TRP A 587 13.18 -27.75 17.31
CA TRP A 587 14.17 -26.99 16.53
C TRP A 587 13.88 -26.97 15.02
N ASN A 588 13.25 -28.01 14.48
CA ASN A 588 12.83 -28.06 13.07
C ASN A 588 11.70 -27.06 12.80
N LYS A 589 10.75 -26.89 13.73
CA LYS A 589 9.72 -25.83 13.63
C LYS A 589 10.31 -24.44 13.92
N VAL A 590 11.18 -24.28 14.93
CA VAL A 590 11.83 -22.99 15.26
C VAL A 590 12.63 -22.45 14.07
N GLY A 591 13.27 -23.33 13.28
CA GLY A 591 14.03 -22.94 12.09
C GLY A 591 13.21 -22.41 10.91
N THR A 592 11.88 -22.58 10.93
CA THR A 592 10.96 -21.84 10.04
C THR A 592 10.41 -20.56 10.69
N GLY A 593 10.55 -20.42 12.01
CA GLY A 593 10.16 -19.25 12.79
C GLY A 593 11.18 -18.12 12.73
N LEU A 594 12.45 -18.43 12.99
CA LEU A 594 13.61 -17.54 12.82
C LEU A 594 14.17 -17.66 11.40
N ALA A 595 14.94 -16.66 10.93
CA ALA A 595 15.37 -16.61 9.53
C ALA A 595 16.45 -17.66 9.19
N SER A 596 16.40 -18.14 7.94
CA SER A 596 17.15 -19.29 7.42
C SER A 596 18.66 -19.31 7.71
N SER A 597 19.14 -20.42 8.29
CA SER A 597 20.53 -20.92 8.20
C SER A 597 20.55 -22.41 8.53
N ARG A 598 21.60 -23.14 8.11
CA ARG A 598 21.81 -24.54 8.52
C ARG A 598 22.19 -24.58 10.01
N TRP A 599 21.62 -25.50 10.77
CA TRP A 599 21.88 -25.61 12.21
C TRP A 599 23.12 -26.45 12.49
N GLN A 600 24.02 -25.94 13.32
CA GLN A 600 25.15 -26.68 13.89
C GLN A 600 25.21 -26.37 15.40
N ILE A 601 25.51 -27.41 16.17
CA ILE A 601 25.61 -27.37 17.65
C ILE A 601 26.78 -26.48 18.06
N CYS A 602 26.65 -25.69 19.14
CA CYS A 602 27.69 -24.74 19.57
C CYS A 602 29.06 -25.38 19.84
N PHE A 603 29.09 -26.65 20.25
CA PHE A 603 30.31 -27.46 20.41
C PHE A 603 30.95 -27.91 19.07
N LEU A 604 30.16 -28.07 18.00
CA LEU A 604 30.63 -28.50 16.67
C LEU A 604 30.84 -27.32 15.70
N LEU A 605 30.40 -26.11 16.07
CA LEU A 605 30.43 -24.93 15.22
C LEU A 605 31.76 -24.19 15.38
N LEU A 606 32.69 -24.46 14.47
CA LEU A 606 33.96 -23.75 14.35
C LEU A 606 33.77 -22.34 13.78
N PHE A 607 34.58 -21.40 14.23
CA PHE A 607 34.77 -20.11 13.56
C PHE A 607 36.21 -19.61 13.71
N THR A 608 36.65 -18.80 12.75
CA THR A 608 38.02 -18.29 12.68
C THR A 608 38.27 -17.17 13.71
N LEU A 609 38.97 -17.49 14.79
CA LEU A 609 39.44 -16.54 15.79
C LEU A 609 40.83 -16.00 15.39
N LYS A 610 40.94 -14.68 15.20
CA LYS A 610 42.26 -14.03 15.13
C LYS A 610 42.84 -13.93 16.54
N LEU A 611 43.96 -14.62 16.78
CA LEU A 611 44.77 -14.38 17.96
C LEU A 611 45.45 -13.02 17.86
N ARG A 612 45.78 -12.45 19.02
CA ARG A 612 46.60 -11.26 19.14
C ARG A 612 47.77 -11.59 20.07
N ASN A 613 48.78 -12.25 19.50
CA ASN A 613 50.07 -12.35 20.18
C ASN A 613 50.65 -10.93 20.34
N GLY A 614 51.31 -10.69 21.46
CA GLY A 614 52.17 -9.53 21.62
C GLY A 614 53.50 -9.82 20.95
N ASN A 615 54.06 -8.83 20.25
CA ASN A 615 55.36 -8.85 19.59
C ASN A 615 55.71 -10.13 18.83
N ASP A 616 55.34 -10.17 17.55
CA ASP A 616 56.35 -10.55 16.56
C ASP A 616 56.19 -9.78 15.25
N GLY A 617 57.32 -9.54 14.56
CA GLY A 617 57.45 -8.49 13.55
C GLY A 617 56.88 -8.78 12.16
N ASN A 618 56.17 -9.88 11.96
CA ASN A 618 55.75 -10.35 10.63
C ASN A 618 54.21 -10.35 10.46
N GLY A 619 53.74 -9.98 9.27
CA GLY A 619 52.35 -9.52 9.03
C GLY A 619 51.24 -10.57 9.11
N ASN A 620 51.55 -11.85 9.38
CA ASN A 620 50.56 -12.91 9.51
C ASN A 620 49.92 -12.89 10.91
N SER A 621 48.69 -12.39 11.00
CA SER A 621 47.87 -12.57 12.20
C SER A 621 47.33 -14.00 12.23
N ASP A 622 47.86 -14.84 13.12
CA ASP A 622 47.42 -16.23 13.23
C ASP A 622 45.91 -16.36 13.46
N THR A 623 45.31 -17.19 12.62
CA THR A 623 43.89 -17.51 12.62
C THR A 623 43.70 -18.94 13.05
N VAL A 624 43.26 -19.14 14.28
CA VAL A 624 42.92 -20.46 14.82
C VAL A 624 41.41 -20.66 14.69
N GLU A 625 40.99 -21.83 14.22
CA GLU A 625 39.58 -22.20 14.26
C GLU A 625 39.22 -22.66 15.68
N VAL A 626 38.24 -22.01 16.29
CA VAL A 626 37.81 -22.27 17.66
C VAL A 626 36.31 -22.52 17.67
N THR A 627 35.84 -23.48 18.45
CA THR A 627 34.40 -23.74 18.60
C THR A 627 33.72 -22.54 19.28
N VAL A 628 32.43 -22.32 19.03
CA VAL A 628 31.70 -21.26 19.78
C VAL A 628 31.73 -21.58 21.28
N TYR A 629 31.61 -22.85 21.67
CA TYR A 629 31.76 -23.29 23.06
C TYR A 629 33.11 -22.86 23.67
N ASP A 630 34.24 -23.22 23.05
CA ASP A 630 35.58 -22.92 23.59
C ASP A 630 35.90 -21.43 23.59
N TYR A 631 35.34 -20.66 22.65
CA TYR A 631 35.46 -19.20 22.69
C TYR A 631 34.78 -18.59 23.92
N PHE A 632 33.56 -19.02 24.25
CA PHE A 632 32.86 -18.50 25.42
C PHE A 632 33.47 -19.03 26.73
N VAL A 633 33.78 -20.32 26.81
CA VAL A 633 34.35 -20.93 28.01
C VAL A 633 35.82 -20.54 28.24
N ARG A 634 36.73 -20.84 27.29
CA ARG A 634 38.18 -20.64 27.46
C ARG A 634 38.60 -19.18 27.24
N HIS A 635 38.14 -18.54 26.16
CA HIS A 635 38.60 -17.19 25.80
C HIS A 635 37.79 -16.05 26.44
N ARG A 636 36.52 -16.26 26.82
CA ARG A 636 35.70 -15.26 27.51
C ARG A 636 35.47 -15.54 29.00
N ARG A 637 35.85 -16.72 29.51
CA ARG A 637 35.61 -17.16 30.91
C ARG A 637 34.13 -17.10 31.30
N MET A 638 33.24 -17.43 30.36
CA MET A 638 31.81 -17.63 30.59
C MET A 638 31.51 -19.11 30.45
N GLN A 639 31.31 -19.81 31.57
CA GLN A 639 30.94 -21.22 31.60
C GLN A 639 29.52 -21.38 31.03
N LEU A 640 29.39 -22.13 29.93
CA LEU A 640 28.09 -22.39 29.32
C LEU A 640 27.41 -23.54 30.08
N SER A 641 26.30 -23.22 30.74
CA SER A 641 25.65 -24.07 31.75
C SER A 641 24.67 -25.09 31.17
N TYR A 642 24.06 -24.79 30.00
CA TYR A 642 23.12 -25.69 29.34
C TYR A 642 23.10 -25.59 27.81
N SER A 643 23.68 -24.55 27.19
CA SER A 643 23.56 -24.32 25.75
C SER A 643 24.74 -24.85 24.90
N ALA A 644 25.64 -25.64 25.51
CA ALA A 644 26.77 -26.27 24.82
C ALA A 644 26.32 -27.19 23.65
N ASP A 645 25.31 -28.03 23.92
CA ASP A 645 24.77 -29.02 22.99
C ASP A 645 23.63 -28.49 22.11
N PHE A 646 23.24 -27.23 22.28
CA PHE A 646 22.19 -26.59 21.48
C PHE A 646 22.77 -25.82 20.27
N PRO A 647 21.95 -25.50 19.26
CA PRO A 647 22.39 -24.69 18.12
C PRO A 647 22.64 -23.22 18.52
N CYS A 648 23.72 -22.65 18.01
CA CYS A 648 24.08 -21.24 18.28
C CYS A 648 23.31 -20.26 17.37
N LEU A 649 22.85 -19.13 17.91
CA LEU A 649 22.09 -18.12 17.16
C LEU A 649 23.03 -17.25 16.31
N ASN A 650 22.82 -17.21 14.99
CA ASN A 650 23.56 -16.31 14.10
C ASN A 650 22.91 -14.92 14.04
N VAL A 651 23.52 -13.95 14.72
CA VAL A 651 23.12 -12.52 14.71
C VAL A 651 23.97 -11.67 13.75
N GLY A 652 24.85 -12.31 12.97
CA GLY A 652 25.75 -11.65 12.02
C GLY A 652 25.11 -11.31 10.67
N LYS A 653 25.96 -11.04 9.68
CA LYS A 653 25.54 -10.92 8.27
C LYS A 653 25.79 -12.25 7.54
N PRO A 654 25.08 -12.59 6.45
CA PRO A 654 25.29 -13.85 5.73
C PRO A 654 26.74 -14.09 5.26
N LYS A 655 27.51 -13.02 4.95
CA LYS A 655 28.94 -13.11 4.58
C LYS A 655 29.93 -12.88 5.75
N ARG A 656 29.41 -12.68 6.98
CA ARG A 656 30.17 -12.52 8.24
C ARG A 656 29.24 -12.95 9.40
N PRO A 657 29.07 -14.27 9.63
CA PRO A 657 28.23 -14.75 10.72
C PRO A 657 28.76 -14.27 12.08
N THR A 658 27.92 -14.30 13.09
CA THR A 658 28.29 -13.96 14.46
C THR A 658 27.41 -14.80 15.37
N TYR A 659 28.00 -15.84 15.95
CA TYR A 659 27.28 -16.87 16.69
C TYR A 659 27.25 -16.54 18.18
N VAL A 660 26.07 -16.67 18.79
CA VAL A 660 25.85 -16.43 20.22
C VAL A 660 25.14 -17.65 20.82
N PRO A 661 25.65 -18.25 21.91
CA PRO A 661 24.96 -19.29 22.66
C PRO A 661 23.59 -18.82 23.17
N LEU A 662 22.62 -19.74 23.18
CA LEU A 662 21.23 -19.42 23.50
C LEU A 662 21.04 -18.91 24.93
N GLU A 663 21.86 -19.36 25.89
CA GLU A 663 21.78 -18.89 27.28
C GLU A 663 22.19 -17.43 27.48
N LEU A 664 22.87 -16.85 26.50
CA LEU A 664 23.26 -15.44 26.47
C LEU A 664 22.27 -14.57 25.67
N CYS A 665 21.17 -15.17 25.18
CA CYS A 665 20.14 -14.50 24.38
C CYS A 665 18.86 -14.32 25.20
N SER A 666 18.38 -13.08 25.33
CA SER A 666 17.03 -12.78 25.85
C SER A 666 16.14 -12.22 24.73
N LEU A 667 14.87 -12.61 24.73
CA LEU A 667 13.91 -12.20 23.68
C LEU A 667 13.20 -10.91 24.10
N VAL A 668 13.46 -9.84 23.35
CA VAL A 668 12.96 -8.48 23.62
C VAL A 668 11.42 -8.44 23.64
N SER A 669 10.84 -7.85 24.68
CA SER A 669 9.38 -7.75 24.85
C SER A 669 8.68 -6.94 23.74
N LEU A 670 7.39 -7.21 23.56
CA LEU A 670 6.53 -6.59 22.54
C LEU A 670 6.99 -6.73 21.07
N GLN A 671 7.84 -7.72 20.76
CA GLN A 671 8.13 -8.07 19.36
C GLN A 671 6.91 -8.66 18.66
N ARG A 672 6.35 -7.92 17.68
CA ARG A 672 5.21 -8.33 16.87
C ARG A 672 5.49 -9.61 16.07
N TYR A 673 4.66 -10.63 16.25
CA TYR A 673 4.56 -11.77 15.35
C TYR A 673 3.85 -11.38 14.06
N THR A 674 4.45 -11.70 12.91
CA THR A 674 3.96 -11.31 11.58
C THR A 674 3.63 -12.49 10.66
N LYS A 675 3.74 -13.73 11.17
CA LYS A 675 3.45 -14.96 10.41
C LYS A 675 2.01 -15.42 10.63
N SER A 676 1.54 -16.32 9.77
CA SER A 676 0.19 -16.88 9.85
C SER A 676 0.01 -17.75 11.10
N LEU A 677 -1.01 -17.45 11.92
CA LEU A 677 -1.36 -18.33 13.04
C LEU A 677 -1.91 -19.66 12.55
N SER A 678 -1.44 -20.75 13.16
CA SER A 678 -1.99 -22.09 13.02
C SER A 678 -3.48 -22.14 13.41
N THR A 679 -4.20 -23.15 12.93
CA THR A 679 -5.63 -23.34 13.23
C THR A 679 -5.91 -23.43 14.73
N PHE A 680 -4.99 -24.00 15.52
CA PHE A 680 -5.07 -24.07 16.98
C PHE A 680 -4.87 -22.70 17.64
N GLN A 681 -3.75 -22.02 17.36
CA GLN A 681 -3.46 -20.70 17.94
C GLN A 681 -4.54 -19.67 17.58
N ARG A 682 -5.07 -19.74 16.35
CA ARG A 682 -6.17 -18.87 15.90
C ARG A 682 -7.47 -19.15 16.65
N ALA A 683 -7.77 -20.41 16.97
CA ALA A 683 -8.91 -20.77 17.81
C ALA A 683 -8.73 -20.28 19.26
N ALA A 684 -7.56 -20.52 19.86
CA ALA A 684 -7.22 -20.07 21.21
C ALA A 684 -7.24 -18.53 21.35
N LEU A 685 -6.74 -17.80 20.34
CA LEU A 685 -6.86 -16.33 20.29
C LEU A 685 -8.33 -15.89 20.21
N VAL A 686 -9.12 -16.47 19.31
CA VAL A 686 -10.56 -16.17 19.13
C VAL A 686 -11.40 -16.58 20.34
N GLU A 687 -10.90 -17.48 21.18
CA GLU A 687 -11.52 -17.84 22.45
C GLU A 687 -11.18 -16.83 23.54
N LYS A 688 -9.89 -16.59 23.79
CA LYS A 688 -9.42 -15.74 24.89
C LYS A 688 -9.51 -14.22 24.64
N SER A 689 -9.94 -13.81 23.45
CA SER A 689 -10.28 -12.41 23.10
C SER A 689 -11.78 -12.11 23.09
N ARG A 690 -12.64 -13.09 23.43
CA ARG A 690 -14.08 -12.87 23.61
C ARG A 690 -14.30 -11.98 24.82
N GLN A 691 -15.09 -10.93 24.62
CA GLN A 691 -15.53 -10.05 25.71
C GLN A 691 -17.01 -9.75 25.55
N LYS A 692 -17.80 -9.91 26.62
CA LYS A 692 -19.22 -9.52 26.61
C LYS A 692 -19.37 -7.99 26.56
N PRO A 693 -20.52 -7.45 26.12
CA PRO A 693 -20.82 -6.01 26.12
C PRO A 693 -20.35 -5.24 27.36
N GLN A 694 -20.81 -5.61 28.57
CA GLN A 694 -20.42 -4.95 29.83
C GLN A 694 -18.92 -5.05 30.13
N GLU A 695 -18.31 -6.22 29.93
CA GLU A 695 -16.86 -6.41 30.14
C GLU A 695 -16.05 -5.51 29.20
N ARG A 696 -16.44 -5.43 27.92
CA ARG A 696 -15.81 -4.52 26.95
C ARG A 696 -16.00 -3.05 27.37
N MET A 697 -17.18 -2.66 27.85
CA MET A 697 -17.38 -1.30 28.37
C MET A 697 -16.46 -1.01 29.55
N SER A 698 -16.36 -1.91 30.53
CA SER A 698 -15.47 -1.76 31.69
C SER A 698 -14.00 -1.57 31.29
N VAL A 699 -13.50 -2.42 30.37
CA VAL A 699 -12.12 -2.32 29.86
C VAL A 699 -11.87 -1.02 29.06
N LEU A 700 -12.89 -0.46 28.41
CA LEU A 700 -12.77 0.82 27.71
C LEU A 700 -12.80 2.02 28.67
N SER A 701 -13.65 1.99 29.71
CA SER A 701 -13.64 2.99 30.78
C SER A 701 -12.31 2.99 31.53
N GLU A 702 -11.78 1.80 31.82
CA GLU A 702 -10.45 1.65 32.42
C GLU A 702 -9.35 2.18 31.49
N ALA A 703 -9.38 1.86 30.19
CA ALA A 703 -8.42 2.38 29.23
C ALA A 703 -8.42 3.92 29.19
N LEU A 704 -9.59 4.56 29.12
CA LEU A 704 -9.72 6.03 29.16
C LEU A 704 -9.12 6.63 30.43
N ARG A 705 -9.54 6.13 31.59
CA ARG A 705 -9.06 6.60 32.91
C ARG A 705 -7.54 6.42 33.05
N ASN A 706 -7.00 5.32 32.55
CA ASN A 706 -5.57 5.00 32.65
C ASN A 706 -4.72 5.78 31.64
N ASN A 707 -5.26 6.20 30.49
CA ASN A 707 -4.59 7.15 29.59
C ASN A 707 -4.61 8.58 30.17
N ASN A 708 -5.76 9.02 30.71
CA ASN A 708 -5.96 10.35 31.29
C ASN A 708 -5.70 11.50 30.28
N TYR A 709 -6.40 11.48 29.13
CA TYR A 709 -6.13 12.40 28.02
C TYR A 709 -6.32 13.89 28.36
N ASP A 710 -7.23 14.29 29.27
CA ASP A 710 -7.38 15.69 29.68
C ASP A 710 -6.17 16.22 30.49
N ALA A 711 -5.26 15.35 30.92
CA ALA A 711 -3.96 15.71 31.51
C ALA A 711 -2.84 15.92 30.48
N ASP A 712 -3.07 15.62 29.19
CA ASP A 712 -2.07 15.85 28.16
C ASP A 712 -1.92 17.35 27.81
N PRO A 713 -0.70 17.93 27.87
CA PRO A 713 -0.50 19.36 27.61
C PRO A 713 -0.91 19.78 26.20
N LEU A 714 -0.73 18.93 25.19
CA LEU A 714 -0.99 19.27 23.78
C LEU A 714 -2.47 19.21 23.47
N LEU A 715 -3.20 18.21 23.98
CA LEU A 715 -4.66 18.18 23.85
C LEU A 715 -5.28 19.40 24.56
N ARG A 716 -4.87 19.66 25.81
CA ARG A 716 -5.37 20.80 26.59
C ARG A 716 -5.07 22.15 25.91
N ALA A 717 -3.85 22.36 25.41
CA ALA A 717 -3.47 23.60 24.73
C ALA A 717 -4.05 23.72 23.32
N SER A 718 -4.43 22.60 22.68
CA SER A 718 -5.24 22.57 21.44
C SER A 718 -6.74 22.79 21.71
N GLY A 719 -7.13 23.16 22.93
CA GLY A 719 -8.53 23.36 23.33
C GLY A 719 -9.39 22.10 23.28
N VAL A 720 -8.77 20.91 23.27
CA VAL A 720 -9.44 19.61 23.24
C VAL A 720 -9.75 19.16 24.67
N SER A 721 -11.00 18.75 24.92
CA SER A 721 -11.37 18.00 26.12
C SER A 721 -12.30 16.85 25.76
N ILE A 722 -12.16 15.71 26.44
CA ILE A 722 -12.73 14.42 26.03
C ILE A 722 -13.64 13.88 27.12
N ALA A 723 -14.93 13.76 26.82
CA ALA A 723 -15.91 13.25 27.77
C ALA A 723 -15.60 11.79 28.16
N THR A 724 -15.64 11.50 29.46
CA THR A 724 -15.30 10.16 30.01
C THR A 724 -16.44 9.14 29.91
N ASN A 725 -17.66 9.58 29.56
CA ASN A 725 -18.84 8.74 29.39
C ASN A 725 -19.09 8.35 27.93
N PHE A 726 -19.62 7.14 27.73
CA PHE A 726 -20.03 6.64 26.41
C PHE A 726 -21.11 7.55 25.81
N THR A 727 -21.01 7.89 24.52
CA THR A 727 -22.01 8.74 23.87
C THR A 727 -23.35 8.01 23.75
N GLN A 728 -24.43 8.70 24.15
CA GLN A 728 -25.81 8.22 24.10
C GLN A 728 -26.43 8.49 22.71
N VAL A 729 -26.65 7.43 21.95
CA VAL A 729 -27.23 7.46 20.60
C VAL A 729 -28.58 6.76 20.58
N GLU A 730 -29.46 7.23 19.71
CA GLU A 730 -30.78 6.64 19.51
C GLU A 730 -30.72 5.70 18.31
N GLY A 731 -31.18 4.47 18.47
CA GLY A 731 -31.34 3.52 17.38
C GLY A 731 -32.81 3.17 17.18
N ARG A 732 -33.11 2.49 16.07
CA ARG A 732 -34.44 1.91 15.79
C ARG A 732 -34.28 0.41 15.53
N VAL A 733 -35.06 -0.42 16.20
CA VAL A 733 -35.10 -1.87 15.94
C VAL A 733 -36.14 -2.14 14.86
N LEU A 734 -35.67 -2.37 13.62
CA LEU A 734 -36.53 -2.85 12.54
C LEU A 734 -37.08 -4.24 12.87
N GLN A 735 -38.35 -4.47 12.56
CA GLN A 735 -38.97 -5.77 12.74
C GLN A 735 -38.32 -6.82 11.82
N PRO A 736 -38.15 -8.07 12.26
CA PRO A 736 -37.59 -9.13 11.42
C PRO A 736 -38.58 -9.45 10.27
N PRO A 737 -38.11 -9.63 9.02
CA PRO A 737 -38.97 -9.99 7.92
C PRO A 737 -39.59 -11.38 8.14
N ARG A 738 -40.88 -11.53 7.82
CA ARG A 738 -41.55 -12.84 7.83
C ARG A 738 -40.99 -13.74 6.72
N LEU A 739 -40.84 -15.02 7.02
CA LEU A 739 -40.33 -16.04 6.11
C LEU A 739 -41.43 -17.00 5.69
N LYS A 740 -41.42 -17.44 4.43
CA LYS A 740 -42.33 -18.45 3.89
C LYS A 740 -41.62 -19.79 3.78
N VAL A 741 -42.24 -20.85 4.30
CA VAL A 741 -41.71 -22.24 4.29
C VAL A 741 -42.68 -23.20 3.58
N GLY A 742 -42.23 -24.41 3.24
CA GLY A 742 -42.94 -25.35 2.36
C GLY A 742 -44.30 -25.83 2.87
N ASN A 743 -44.57 -25.71 4.16
CA ASN A 743 -45.88 -26.01 4.76
C ASN A 743 -46.94 -24.92 4.47
N GLY A 744 -46.59 -23.84 3.76
CA GLY A 744 -47.45 -22.65 3.58
C GLY A 744 -47.46 -21.69 4.78
N GLU A 745 -46.99 -22.14 5.95
CA GLU A 745 -46.80 -21.34 7.16
C GLU A 745 -45.94 -20.08 6.92
N ASP A 746 -46.38 -18.95 7.51
CA ASP A 746 -45.52 -17.78 7.75
C ASP A 746 -44.78 -17.97 9.07
N PHE A 747 -43.45 -17.84 9.04
CA PHE A 747 -42.59 -17.92 10.22
C PHE A 747 -41.97 -16.56 10.53
N MET A 748 -42.06 -16.08 11.78
CA MET A 748 -41.42 -14.85 12.22
C MET A 748 -40.09 -15.15 12.95
N PRO A 749 -38.93 -14.70 12.42
CA PRO A 749 -37.63 -14.98 13.02
C PRO A 749 -37.47 -14.40 14.43
N SER A 750 -37.20 -15.25 15.42
CA SER A 750 -36.92 -14.81 16.80
C SER A 750 -35.43 -14.51 16.98
N ARG A 751 -35.11 -13.29 17.42
CA ARG A 751 -33.73 -12.81 17.63
C ARG A 751 -32.81 -13.14 16.44
N GLY A 752 -33.28 -12.90 15.21
CA GLY A 752 -32.52 -13.14 13.98
C GLY A 752 -32.25 -14.61 13.66
N ARG A 753 -33.04 -15.57 14.18
CA ARG A 753 -32.91 -17.00 13.88
C ARG A 753 -34.25 -17.68 13.61
N TRP A 754 -34.18 -18.79 12.90
CA TRP A 754 -35.26 -19.74 12.65
C TRP A 754 -34.71 -21.18 12.70
N ASN A 755 -35.57 -22.16 12.50
CA ASN A 755 -35.17 -23.55 12.23
C ASN A 755 -36.24 -24.22 11.34
N PHE A 756 -35.94 -25.42 10.83
CA PHE A 756 -36.87 -26.23 10.05
C PHE A 756 -37.37 -27.44 10.87
N ASN A 757 -37.62 -27.26 12.17
CA ASN A 757 -38.24 -28.31 12.99
C ASN A 757 -39.71 -28.44 12.58
N GLN A 758 -40.14 -29.66 12.24
CA GLN A 758 -41.48 -29.99 11.72
C GLN A 758 -41.90 -29.19 10.45
N LYS A 759 -40.94 -28.60 9.72
CA LYS A 759 -41.17 -27.75 8.54
C LYS A 759 -40.39 -28.24 7.33
N LYS A 760 -41.03 -28.20 6.15
CA LYS A 760 -40.41 -28.45 4.84
C LYS A 760 -39.83 -27.18 4.23
N LEU A 761 -38.91 -27.34 3.28
CA LEU A 761 -38.32 -26.25 2.49
C LEU A 761 -39.34 -25.70 1.48
N ILE A 762 -39.27 -24.41 1.14
CA ILE A 762 -40.28 -23.77 0.26
C ILE A 762 -40.24 -24.29 -1.19
N GLU A 763 -39.05 -24.58 -1.72
CA GLU A 763 -38.85 -25.19 -3.03
C GLU A 763 -37.79 -26.30 -2.89
N PRO A 764 -38.19 -27.53 -2.55
CA PRO A 764 -37.27 -28.65 -2.44
C PRO A 764 -36.82 -29.16 -3.81
N SER A 765 -35.51 -29.29 -3.99
CA SER A 765 -34.89 -29.93 -5.15
C SER A 765 -35.07 -31.44 -5.15
N GLN A 766 -35.12 -32.05 -6.33
CA GLN A 766 -34.94 -33.50 -6.49
C GLN A 766 -33.45 -33.83 -6.57
N VAL A 767 -33.02 -34.85 -5.83
CA VAL A 767 -31.65 -35.37 -5.83
C VAL A 767 -31.67 -36.81 -6.33
N ASN A 768 -31.60 -36.94 -7.66
CA ASN A 768 -31.60 -38.20 -8.38
C ASN A 768 -30.29 -38.45 -9.14
N ARG A 769 -29.96 -39.72 -9.40
CA ARG A 769 -28.68 -40.17 -10.00
C ARG A 769 -27.46 -39.56 -9.30
N TRP A 770 -27.20 -39.96 -8.06
CA TRP A 770 -26.09 -39.44 -7.24
C TRP A 770 -25.24 -40.56 -6.63
N ALA A 771 -23.99 -40.25 -6.28
CA ALA A 771 -23.06 -41.21 -5.70
C ALA A 771 -22.32 -40.63 -4.47
N VAL A 772 -21.77 -41.54 -3.65
CA VAL A 772 -20.92 -41.23 -2.50
C VAL A 772 -19.47 -41.58 -2.82
N VAL A 773 -18.58 -40.66 -2.45
CA VAL A 773 -17.13 -40.70 -2.70
C VAL A 773 -16.40 -40.49 -1.38
N ASN A 774 -15.51 -41.42 -1.00
CA ASN A 774 -14.91 -41.48 0.33
C ASN A 774 -13.38 -41.41 0.30
N PHE A 775 -12.84 -40.27 0.75
CA PHE A 775 -11.41 -40.07 1.06
C PHE A 775 -11.12 -40.23 2.58
N SER A 776 -12.02 -40.86 3.34
CA SER A 776 -11.91 -41.03 4.80
C SER A 776 -12.10 -42.48 5.22
N ALA A 777 -11.01 -43.15 5.59
CA ALA A 777 -11.03 -44.56 6.04
C ALA A 777 -11.72 -44.81 7.41
N ARG A 778 -12.58 -43.89 7.88
CA ARG A 778 -13.27 -43.92 9.19
C ARG A 778 -14.65 -43.27 9.13
N CYS A 779 -15.54 -43.75 8.26
CA CYS A 779 -16.95 -43.38 8.25
C CYS A 779 -17.82 -44.61 8.00
N ASP A 780 -18.87 -44.81 8.81
CA ASP A 780 -19.98 -45.67 8.40
C ASP A 780 -20.80 -44.89 7.37
N ILE A 781 -20.68 -45.29 6.11
CA ILE A 781 -21.36 -44.66 4.97
C ILE A 781 -22.85 -45.01 5.00
N SER A 782 -23.21 -46.23 5.40
CA SER A 782 -24.57 -46.77 5.32
C SER A 782 -25.50 -46.13 6.35
N SER A 783 -25.07 -45.94 7.60
CA SER A 783 -25.88 -45.18 8.57
C SER A 783 -25.99 -43.71 8.21
N LEU A 784 -24.90 -43.10 7.73
CA LEU A 784 -24.87 -41.71 7.27
C LEU A 784 -25.86 -41.46 6.13
N ILE A 785 -25.92 -42.32 5.11
CA ILE A 785 -26.88 -42.21 4.00
C ILE A 785 -28.30 -42.36 4.54
N ARG A 786 -28.60 -43.43 5.29
CA ARG A 786 -29.94 -43.68 5.84
C ARG A 786 -30.48 -42.52 6.67
N ASP A 787 -29.64 -41.96 7.55
CA ASP A 787 -30.02 -40.84 8.41
C ASP A 787 -30.16 -39.54 7.59
N MET A 788 -29.33 -39.36 6.54
CA MET A 788 -29.43 -38.24 5.60
C MET A 788 -30.69 -38.31 4.73
N LEU A 789 -31.09 -39.48 4.24
CA LEU A 789 -32.34 -39.72 3.49
C LEU A 789 -33.57 -39.48 4.36
N LYS A 790 -33.56 -40.02 5.59
CA LYS A 790 -34.59 -39.73 6.61
C LYS A 790 -34.71 -38.23 6.85
N CYS A 791 -33.59 -37.52 6.99
CA CYS A 791 -33.58 -36.08 7.18
C CYS A 791 -34.06 -35.31 5.94
N ALA A 792 -33.66 -35.72 4.73
CA ALA A 792 -34.10 -35.15 3.45
C ALA A 792 -35.61 -35.21 3.28
N ASN A 793 -36.20 -36.40 3.48
CA ASN A 793 -37.65 -36.63 3.45
C ASN A 793 -38.39 -35.78 4.49
N MET A 794 -37.86 -35.66 5.72
CA MET A 794 -38.42 -34.75 6.74
C MET A 794 -38.37 -33.26 6.36
N LYS A 795 -37.47 -32.84 5.45
CA LYS A 795 -37.43 -31.47 4.91
C LYS A 795 -38.14 -31.32 3.56
N GLY A 796 -38.69 -32.40 3.01
CA GLY A 796 -39.37 -32.44 1.71
C GLY A 796 -38.45 -32.56 0.50
N ILE A 797 -37.13 -32.74 0.69
CA ILE A 797 -36.19 -33.02 -0.40
C ILE A 797 -36.41 -34.46 -0.84
N SER A 798 -36.85 -34.65 -2.09
CA SER A 798 -36.95 -35.97 -2.71
C SER A 798 -35.53 -36.42 -3.10
N MET A 799 -34.94 -37.28 -2.27
CA MET A 799 -33.60 -37.83 -2.47
C MET A 799 -33.74 -39.34 -2.66
N GLU A 800 -33.33 -39.82 -3.83
CA GLU A 800 -33.28 -41.26 -4.14
C GLU A 800 -32.16 -41.93 -3.33
N GLU A 801 -32.16 -43.26 -3.26
CA GLU A 801 -30.95 -44.00 -2.87
C GLU A 801 -29.80 -43.66 -3.84
N PRO A 802 -28.54 -43.58 -3.38
CA PRO A 802 -27.40 -43.40 -4.26
C PRO A 802 -27.15 -44.66 -5.09
N PHE A 803 -26.31 -44.54 -6.12
CA PHE A 803 -25.74 -45.71 -6.78
C PHE A 803 -25.07 -46.64 -5.75
N GLN A 804 -25.38 -47.93 -5.80
CA GLN A 804 -25.02 -48.93 -4.77
C GLN A 804 -23.49 -49.08 -4.57
N HIS A 805 -22.69 -48.73 -5.57
CA HIS A 805 -21.24 -48.73 -5.48
C HIS A 805 -20.74 -47.44 -4.82
N PHE A 806 -20.25 -47.55 -3.58
CA PHE A 806 -19.55 -46.45 -2.90
C PHE A 806 -18.09 -46.41 -3.34
N PHE A 807 -17.63 -45.24 -3.78
CA PHE A 807 -16.27 -45.06 -4.28
C PHE A 807 -15.31 -44.79 -3.12
N GLU A 808 -14.37 -45.68 -2.86
CA GLU A 808 -13.42 -45.59 -1.75
C GLU A 808 -11.99 -45.31 -2.24
N GLU A 809 -11.20 -44.58 -1.44
CA GLU A 809 -9.81 -44.30 -1.79
C GLU A 809 -8.92 -45.55 -1.70
N SER A 810 -8.51 -46.00 -2.90
CA SER A 810 -7.46 -46.98 -3.19
C SER A 810 -6.29 -46.88 -2.20
N PRO A 811 -5.96 -47.94 -1.42
CA PRO A 811 -4.91 -47.88 -0.40
C PRO A 811 -3.54 -47.42 -0.91
N SER A 812 -3.21 -47.71 -2.16
CA SER A 812 -2.02 -47.23 -2.88
C SER A 812 -1.98 -45.70 -3.04
N MET A 813 -3.13 -45.08 -3.35
CA MET A 813 -3.22 -43.65 -3.65
C MET A 813 -3.14 -42.76 -2.40
N ARG A 814 -3.30 -43.30 -1.20
CA ARG A 814 -3.28 -42.55 0.08
C ARG A 814 -1.99 -41.76 0.34
N ARG A 815 -0.89 -42.08 -0.37
CA ARG A 815 0.40 -41.37 -0.32
C ARG A 815 0.70 -40.51 -1.56
N ALA A 816 -0.15 -40.54 -2.57
CA ALA A 816 0.04 -39.81 -3.83
C ALA A 816 -0.33 -38.31 -3.68
N PRO A 817 0.10 -37.43 -4.61
CA PRO A 817 -0.30 -36.03 -4.60
C PRO A 817 -1.83 -35.84 -4.68
N PRO A 818 -2.41 -34.80 -4.04
CA PRO A 818 -3.87 -34.63 -3.95
C PRO A 818 -4.60 -34.56 -5.30
N VAL A 819 -3.94 -34.02 -6.34
CA VAL A 819 -4.50 -33.99 -7.70
C VAL A 819 -4.63 -35.40 -8.28
N ALA A 820 -3.61 -36.25 -8.11
CA ALA A 820 -3.64 -37.64 -8.60
C ALA A 820 -4.67 -38.49 -7.84
N ARG A 821 -4.80 -38.29 -6.52
CA ARG A 821 -5.84 -38.91 -5.67
C ARG A 821 -7.26 -38.57 -6.15
N VAL A 822 -7.48 -37.33 -6.58
CA VAL A 822 -8.76 -36.90 -7.14
C VAL A 822 -8.98 -37.42 -8.57
N GLU A 823 -7.95 -37.50 -9.40
CA GLU A 823 -8.08 -38.03 -10.77
C GLU A 823 -8.43 -39.53 -10.77
N ASP A 824 -7.74 -40.35 -9.96
CA ASP A 824 -8.06 -41.78 -9.76
C ASP A 824 -9.52 -41.96 -9.33
N MET A 825 -9.96 -41.21 -8.32
CA MET A 825 -11.34 -41.24 -7.85
C MET A 825 -12.36 -40.84 -8.95
N PHE A 826 -12.05 -39.84 -9.78
CA PHE A 826 -12.91 -39.48 -10.92
C PHE A 826 -12.88 -40.52 -12.05
N GLN A 827 -11.77 -41.24 -12.23
CA GLN A 827 -11.68 -42.35 -13.17
C GLN A 827 -12.54 -43.54 -12.70
N GLN A 828 -12.48 -43.91 -11.41
CA GLN A 828 -13.36 -44.93 -10.84
C GLN A 828 -14.84 -44.56 -11.02
N VAL A 829 -15.22 -43.31 -10.70
CA VAL A 829 -16.59 -42.79 -10.87
C VAL A 829 -17.06 -42.84 -12.33
N LYS A 830 -16.17 -42.58 -13.30
CA LYS A 830 -16.50 -42.71 -14.73
C LYS A 830 -16.66 -44.15 -15.20
N GLN A 831 -15.84 -45.07 -14.67
CA GLN A 831 -15.80 -46.47 -15.11
C GLN A 831 -16.98 -47.30 -14.58
N ASN A 832 -17.47 -47.00 -13.37
CA ASN A 832 -18.46 -47.85 -12.69
C ASN A 832 -19.87 -47.23 -12.60
N LEU A 833 -20.10 -46.03 -13.15
CA LEU A 833 -21.45 -45.45 -13.26
C LEU A 833 -21.96 -45.54 -14.71
N PRO A 834 -23.24 -45.88 -14.94
CA PRO A 834 -23.84 -46.00 -16.28
C PRO A 834 -24.06 -44.64 -16.99
N GLY A 835 -23.53 -43.55 -16.44
CA GLY A 835 -23.64 -42.20 -16.97
C GLY A 835 -23.34 -41.16 -15.88
N ALA A 836 -23.13 -39.90 -16.30
CA ALA A 836 -22.75 -38.82 -15.37
C ALA A 836 -23.79 -38.66 -14.22
N PRO A 837 -23.35 -38.61 -12.95
CA PRO A 837 -24.22 -38.31 -11.81
C PRO A 837 -24.52 -36.81 -11.76
N LYS A 838 -25.71 -36.43 -11.29
CA LYS A 838 -26.07 -35.01 -11.09
C LYS A 838 -25.44 -34.44 -9.82
N PHE A 839 -25.27 -35.29 -8.80
CA PHE A 839 -24.77 -34.92 -7.49
C PHE A 839 -23.70 -35.90 -6.98
N LEU A 840 -22.68 -35.37 -6.30
CA LEU A 840 -21.66 -36.15 -5.60
C LEU A 840 -21.52 -35.71 -4.13
N LEU A 841 -21.70 -36.65 -3.21
CA LEU A 841 -21.39 -36.48 -1.79
C LEU A 841 -19.94 -36.94 -1.53
N CYS A 842 -19.07 -36.01 -1.17
CA CYS A 842 -17.65 -36.25 -0.94
C CYS A 842 -17.34 -36.24 0.57
N ILE A 843 -16.84 -37.36 1.09
CA ILE A 843 -16.42 -37.51 2.48
C ILE A 843 -14.90 -37.29 2.55
N LEU A 844 -14.49 -36.33 3.38
CA LEU A 844 -13.10 -35.94 3.59
C LEU A 844 -12.64 -36.35 4.99
N ALA A 845 -11.39 -36.81 5.11
CA ALA A 845 -10.78 -37.16 6.40
C ALA A 845 -10.61 -35.93 7.33
N GLU A 846 -10.42 -34.73 6.77
CA GLU A 846 -10.12 -33.52 7.54
C GLU A 846 -11.20 -32.44 7.42
N ARG A 847 -11.59 -31.87 8.56
CA ARG A 847 -12.65 -30.85 8.66
C ARG A 847 -12.23 -29.44 8.22
N LYS A 848 -10.94 -29.16 8.11
CA LYS A 848 -10.37 -27.86 7.72
C LYS A 848 -9.10 -28.10 6.92
N ASN A 849 -8.87 -27.27 5.91
CA ASN A 849 -7.63 -27.24 5.12
C ASN A 849 -7.29 -28.55 4.36
N SER A 850 -8.26 -29.46 4.16
CA SER A 850 -8.07 -30.67 3.36
C SER A 850 -7.62 -30.29 1.94
N ASP A 851 -6.44 -30.77 1.57
CA ASP A 851 -5.77 -30.54 0.29
C ASP A 851 -6.51 -31.14 -0.91
N ILE A 852 -7.31 -32.18 -0.71
CA ILE A 852 -8.24 -32.78 -1.66
C ILE A 852 -9.38 -31.81 -2.07
N TYR A 853 -9.82 -30.91 -1.19
CA TYR A 853 -11.02 -30.09 -1.43
C TYR A 853 -10.91 -29.22 -2.69
N GLY A 854 -9.75 -28.59 -2.90
CA GLY A 854 -9.49 -27.70 -4.03
C GLY A 854 -9.56 -28.41 -5.39
N PRO A 855 -8.70 -29.42 -5.64
CA PRO A 855 -8.75 -30.25 -6.85
C PRO A 855 -10.11 -30.92 -7.06
N TRP A 856 -10.74 -31.43 -6.00
CA TRP A 856 -12.08 -32.02 -6.07
C TRP A 856 -13.12 -31.01 -6.57
N LYS A 857 -13.12 -29.78 -6.04
CA LYS A 857 -14.04 -28.74 -6.48
C LYS A 857 -13.78 -28.28 -7.91
N ARG A 858 -12.51 -28.17 -8.32
CA ARG A 858 -12.14 -27.88 -9.71
C ARG A 858 -12.72 -28.92 -10.67
N LYS A 859 -12.49 -30.22 -10.41
CA LYS A 859 -13.01 -31.32 -11.25
C LYS A 859 -14.54 -31.31 -11.34
N CYS A 860 -15.23 -31.19 -10.21
CA CYS A 860 -16.69 -31.06 -10.21
C CYS A 860 -17.19 -29.84 -11.01
N LEU A 861 -16.62 -28.66 -10.78
CA LEU A 861 -17.26 -27.39 -11.17
C LEU A 861 -16.76 -26.78 -12.48
N ALA A 862 -15.50 -27.01 -12.85
CA ALA A 862 -14.90 -26.50 -14.08
C ALA A 862 -14.83 -27.58 -15.18
N GLU A 863 -14.60 -28.84 -14.82
CA GLU A 863 -14.28 -29.90 -15.80
C GLU A 863 -15.48 -30.80 -16.15
N PHE A 864 -16.35 -31.14 -15.20
CA PHE A 864 -17.50 -32.04 -15.46
C PHE A 864 -18.90 -31.43 -15.26
N GLY A 865 -19.01 -30.25 -14.66
CA GLY A 865 -20.32 -29.61 -14.43
C GLY A 865 -21.25 -30.42 -13.51
N ILE A 866 -20.70 -31.04 -12.46
CA ILE A 866 -21.41 -31.88 -11.49
C ILE A 866 -21.53 -31.12 -10.16
N VAL A 867 -22.72 -31.10 -9.56
CA VAL A 867 -22.93 -30.49 -8.24
C VAL A 867 -22.29 -31.38 -7.17
N SER A 868 -21.55 -30.80 -6.22
CA SER A 868 -21.01 -31.59 -5.11
C SER A 868 -21.03 -30.90 -3.75
N GLN A 869 -21.23 -31.71 -2.71
CA GLN A 869 -21.15 -31.31 -1.30
C GLN A 869 -20.07 -32.12 -0.60
N CYS A 870 -19.17 -31.43 0.11
CA CYS A 870 -18.11 -32.08 0.88
C CYS A 870 -18.48 -32.08 2.37
N ILE A 871 -18.21 -33.17 3.07
CA ILE A 871 -18.45 -33.33 4.51
C ILE A 871 -17.23 -33.95 5.19
N ALA A 872 -17.08 -33.67 6.48
CA ALA A 872 -16.07 -34.29 7.35
C ALA A 872 -16.76 -34.68 8.67
N PRO A 873 -17.49 -35.81 8.69
CA PRO A 873 -18.30 -36.22 9.83
C PRO A 873 -17.42 -36.53 11.05
N THR A 874 -17.91 -36.18 12.23
CA THR A 874 -17.22 -36.38 13.52
C THR A 874 -18.24 -36.61 14.64
N ARG A 875 -19.32 -35.81 14.65
CA ARG A 875 -20.61 -36.14 15.27
C ARG A 875 -21.69 -35.73 14.27
N VAL A 876 -22.50 -36.69 13.82
CA VAL A 876 -23.63 -36.47 12.92
C VAL A 876 -24.91 -36.42 13.76
N ASN A 877 -25.82 -35.51 13.43
CA ASN A 877 -27.16 -35.41 14.02
C ASN A 877 -28.10 -34.65 13.07
N ASP A 878 -29.40 -34.68 13.32
CA ASP A 878 -30.45 -34.04 12.50
C ASP A 878 -30.18 -32.56 12.20
N GLN A 879 -29.60 -31.80 13.15
CA GLN A 879 -29.28 -30.39 12.94
C GLN A 879 -28.06 -30.19 12.02
N TYR A 880 -27.04 -31.05 12.12
CA TYR A 880 -25.92 -31.09 11.17
C TYR A 880 -26.40 -31.51 9.77
N LEU A 881 -27.19 -32.59 9.68
CA LEU A 881 -27.75 -33.08 8.41
C LEU A 881 -28.68 -32.05 7.77
N THR A 882 -29.57 -31.41 8.54
CA THR A 882 -30.39 -30.28 8.05
C THR A 882 -29.50 -29.18 7.46
N ASN A 883 -28.43 -28.77 8.17
CA ASN A 883 -27.52 -27.74 7.66
C ASN A 883 -26.73 -28.17 6.41
N VAL A 884 -26.46 -29.46 6.22
CA VAL A 884 -25.88 -30.01 4.98
C VAL A 884 -26.92 -29.99 3.85
N LEU A 885 -28.16 -30.41 4.14
CA LEU A 885 -29.27 -30.47 3.19
C LEU A 885 -29.69 -29.08 2.68
N LEU A 886 -29.71 -28.05 3.53
CA LEU A 886 -29.94 -26.65 3.13
C LEU A 886 -28.94 -26.20 2.03
N LYS A 887 -27.67 -26.63 2.14
CA LYS A 887 -26.61 -26.32 1.17
C LYS A 887 -26.73 -27.14 -0.11
N ILE A 888 -27.25 -28.37 -0.04
CA ILE A 888 -27.50 -29.22 -1.20
C ILE A 888 -28.69 -28.67 -2.00
N ASN A 889 -29.80 -28.36 -1.32
CA ASN A 889 -31.01 -27.82 -1.94
C ASN A 889 -30.71 -26.57 -2.78
N ALA A 890 -30.00 -25.59 -2.19
CA ALA A 890 -29.60 -24.36 -2.87
C ALA A 890 -28.70 -24.60 -4.11
N LYS A 891 -27.82 -25.62 -4.08
CA LYS A 891 -26.96 -25.96 -5.22
C LYS A 891 -27.71 -26.68 -6.34
N MET A 892 -28.66 -27.53 -5.97
CA MET A 892 -29.52 -28.26 -6.88
C MET A 892 -30.67 -27.38 -7.43
N GLY A 893 -30.63 -26.07 -7.15
CA GLY A 893 -31.56 -25.07 -7.71
C GLY A 893 -32.85 -24.85 -6.90
N GLY A 894 -33.03 -25.53 -5.76
CA GLY A 894 -34.12 -25.31 -4.82
C GLY A 894 -33.88 -24.09 -3.90
N ILE A 895 -34.92 -23.69 -3.17
CA ILE A 895 -34.89 -22.61 -2.17
C ILE A 895 -35.41 -23.11 -0.83
N ASN A 896 -34.75 -22.70 0.25
CA ASN A 896 -35.03 -23.18 1.59
C ASN A 896 -36.19 -22.40 2.24
N SER A 897 -36.13 -21.08 2.12
CA SER A 897 -37.19 -20.15 2.52
C SER A 897 -37.08 -18.86 1.72
N TYR A 898 -38.23 -18.28 1.34
CA TYR A 898 -38.35 -16.91 0.83
C TYR A 898 -38.72 -15.96 1.98
N LEU A 899 -38.62 -14.66 1.74
CA LEU A 899 -39.37 -13.68 2.53
C LEU A 899 -40.86 -13.72 2.11
N SER A 900 -41.81 -13.50 3.02
CA SER A 900 -43.24 -13.44 2.63
C SER A 900 -43.51 -12.32 1.62
N ILE A 901 -42.81 -11.19 1.74
CA ILE A 901 -42.86 -10.03 0.82
C ILE A 901 -42.19 -10.30 -0.54
N GLU A 902 -41.18 -11.17 -0.58
CA GLU A 902 -40.58 -11.65 -1.84
C GLU A 902 -41.56 -12.60 -2.54
N ARG A 903 -42.16 -13.54 -1.79
CA ARG A 903 -43.12 -14.50 -2.35
C ARG A 903 -44.41 -13.83 -2.86
N SER A 904 -44.80 -12.68 -2.30
CA SER A 904 -45.89 -11.85 -2.82
C SER A 904 -45.45 -10.82 -3.86
N SER A 905 -44.17 -10.76 -4.25
CA SER A 905 -43.60 -9.79 -5.21
C SER A 905 -43.91 -8.31 -4.87
N ASN A 906 -43.84 -7.96 -3.59
CA ASN A 906 -44.17 -6.61 -3.09
C ASN A 906 -42.95 -5.91 -2.45
N ILE A 907 -41.73 -6.15 -2.92
CA ILE A 907 -40.52 -5.49 -2.39
C ILE A 907 -40.44 -4.08 -3.02
N PRO A 908 -40.56 -2.98 -2.24
CA PRO A 908 -40.70 -1.65 -2.81
C PRO A 908 -39.53 -1.25 -3.72
N LEU A 909 -39.83 -0.73 -4.92
CA LEU A 909 -38.88 -0.31 -5.97
C LEU A 909 -38.04 -1.45 -6.58
N VAL A 910 -38.13 -2.67 -6.06
CA VAL A 910 -37.36 -3.85 -6.49
C VAL A 910 -38.23 -4.84 -7.24
N SER A 911 -39.49 -5.03 -6.82
CA SER A 911 -40.45 -5.93 -7.49
C SER A 911 -41.29 -5.25 -8.56
N ASP A 912 -41.34 -3.91 -8.59
CA ASP A 912 -42.15 -3.12 -9.53
C ASP A 912 -41.45 -2.95 -10.90
N THR A 913 -40.12 -2.85 -10.88
CA THR A 913 -39.26 -2.54 -12.03
C THR A 913 -38.14 -3.59 -12.16
N PRO A 914 -37.78 -4.08 -13.37
CA PRO A 914 -36.70 -5.06 -13.57
C PRO A 914 -35.39 -4.66 -12.89
N THR A 915 -35.10 -5.31 -11.76
CA THR A 915 -34.02 -4.94 -10.84
C THR A 915 -33.03 -6.08 -10.65
N ILE A 916 -31.75 -5.82 -10.93
CA ILE A 916 -30.63 -6.74 -10.61
C ILE A 916 -29.90 -6.25 -9.35
N ILE A 917 -29.60 -7.17 -8.44
CA ILE A 917 -28.85 -6.89 -7.21
C ILE A 917 -27.48 -7.55 -7.30
N LEU A 918 -26.44 -6.74 -7.34
CA LEU A 918 -25.04 -7.15 -7.42
C LEU A 918 -24.38 -7.18 -6.03
N GLY A 919 -23.48 -8.15 -5.82
CA GLY A 919 -22.60 -8.22 -4.66
C GLY A 919 -21.15 -8.38 -5.08
N MET A 920 -20.25 -7.55 -4.56
CA MET A 920 -18.86 -7.45 -5.00
C MET A 920 -17.89 -7.57 -3.81
N ASP A 921 -16.90 -8.45 -3.92
CA ASP A 921 -15.84 -8.65 -2.91
C ASP A 921 -14.49 -8.95 -3.60
N VAL A 922 -13.39 -8.61 -2.94
CA VAL A 922 -12.01 -8.90 -3.40
C VAL A 922 -11.21 -9.57 -2.27
N SER A 923 -10.83 -10.82 -2.50
CA SER A 923 -10.01 -11.60 -1.57
C SER A 923 -8.52 -11.49 -1.91
N HIS A 924 -7.69 -11.21 -0.90
CA HIS A 924 -6.22 -11.19 -1.00
C HIS A 924 -5.57 -12.42 -0.34
N GLY A 925 -4.36 -12.76 -0.77
CA GLY A 925 -3.53 -13.80 -0.14
C GLY A 925 -3.08 -13.46 1.29
N SER A 926 -2.64 -14.49 2.03
CA SER A 926 -2.28 -14.39 3.46
C SER A 926 -1.17 -13.37 3.74
N PRO A 927 -1.26 -12.57 4.84
CA PRO A 927 -0.21 -11.64 5.25
C PRO A 927 1.15 -12.33 5.43
N GLY A 928 2.09 -11.99 4.54
CA GLY A 928 3.42 -12.60 4.44
C GLY A 928 3.79 -12.92 3.01
N HIS A 929 2.84 -13.38 2.20
CA HIS A 929 3.03 -13.72 0.80
C HIS A 929 2.72 -12.49 -0.06
N SER A 930 3.71 -11.95 -0.77
CA SER A 930 3.52 -10.71 -1.55
C SER A 930 2.91 -10.92 -2.92
N ASP A 931 3.03 -12.13 -3.46
CA ASP A 931 2.99 -12.37 -4.90
C ASP A 931 1.79 -13.25 -5.33
N ILE A 932 0.98 -13.71 -4.36
CA ILE A 932 -0.29 -14.42 -4.61
C ILE A 932 -1.29 -13.43 -5.23
N PRO A 933 -1.94 -13.77 -6.36
CA PRO A 933 -2.93 -12.90 -7.01
C PRO A 933 -4.14 -12.63 -6.11
N SER A 934 -4.83 -11.53 -6.37
CA SER A 934 -6.11 -11.24 -5.70
C SER A 934 -7.27 -11.78 -6.52
N ILE A 935 -8.37 -12.11 -5.86
CA ILE A 935 -9.51 -12.80 -6.46
C ILE A 935 -10.75 -11.92 -6.29
N ALA A 936 -11.19 -11.33 -7.39
CA ALA A 936 -12.43 -10.56 -7.44
C ALA A 936 -13.60 -11.48 -7.74
N ALA A 937 -14.70 -11.31 -7.01
CA ALA A 937 -15.96 -12.01 -7.26
C ALA A 937 -17.11 -11.02 -7.33
N VAL A 938 -17.98 -11.21 -8.32
CA VAL A 938 -19.27 -10.52 -8.40
C VAL A 938 -20.37 -11.55 -8.49
N VAL A 939 -21.43 -11.35 -7.71
CA VAL A 939 -22.68 -12.11 -7.80
C VAL A 939 -23.80 -11.23 -8.33
N SER A 940 -24.80 -11.84 -8.96
CA SER A 940 -26.04 -11.17 -9.36
C SER A 940 -27.26 -11.97 -8.88
N SER A 941 -28.33 -11.26 -8.53
CA SER A 941 -29.66 -11.86 -8.37
C SER A 941 -30.18 -12.38 -9.71
N ARG A 942 -31.12 -13.33 -9.66
CA ARG A 942 -31.70 -14.00 -10.83
C ARG A 942 -33.19 -14.22 -10.68
N GLN A 943 -33.87 -14.48 -11.80
CA GLN A 943 -35.30 -14.81 -11.82
C GLN A 943 -36.12 -13.70 -11.14
N TRP A 944 -35.90 -12.46 -11.59
CA TRP A 944 -36.63 -11.29 -11.08
C TRP A 944 -38.15 -11.53 -11.15
N PRO A 945 -38.92 -11.23 -10.09
CA PRO A 945 -38.57 -10.39 -8.94
C PRO A 945 -37.92 -11.08 -7.72
N SER A 946 -37.38 -12.31 -7.84
CA SER A 946 -36.67 -12.95 -6.72
C SER A 946 -35.38 -12.23 -6.33
N ILE A 947 -35.12 -12.18 -5.01
CA ILE A 947 -33.89 -11.71 -4.37
C ILE A 947 -33.17 -12.81 -3.56
N SER A 948 -33.70 -14.04 -3.55
CA SER A 948 -33.10 -15.20 -2.87
C SER A 948 -32.18 -16.05 -3.77
N ARG A 949 -32.26 -15.88 -5.11
CA ARG A 949 -31.54 -16.67 -6.12
C ARG A 949 -30.35 -15.90 -6.70
N TYR A 950 -29.15 -16.50 -6.72
CA TYR A 950 -27.91 -15.84 -7.17
C TYR A 950 -27.03 -16.68 -8.09
N ARG A 951 -26.34 -16.04 -9.04
CA ARG A 951 -25.15 -16.55 -9.76
C ARG A 951 -23.89 -15.83 -9.28
N ALA A 952 -22.72 -16.47 -9.41
CA ALA A 952 -21.43 -15.84 -9.21
C ALA A 952 -20.54 -15.96 -10.45
N SER A 953 -19.74 -14.92 -10.72
CA SER A 953 -18.57 -15.00 -11.60
C SER A 953 -17.35 -14.42 -10.89
N VAL A 954 -16.18 -14.98 -11.19
CA VAL A 954 -14.93 -14.77 -10.44
C VAL A 954 -13.77 -14.61 -11.42
N ARG A 955 -12.81 -13.75 -11.07
CA ARG A 955 -11.57 -13.51 -11.82
C ARG A 955 -10.38 -13.35 -10.88
N THR A 956 -9.20 -13.69 -11.36
CA THR A 956 -7.93 -13.31 -10.75
C THR A 956 -7.48 -11.94 -11.27
N GLN A 957 -6.84 -11.16 -10.40
CA GLN A 957 -6.23 -9.87 -10.70
C GLN A 957 -4.92 -9.69 -9.94
N SER A 958 -4.21 -8.59 -10.22
CA SER A 958 -2.87 -8.34 -9.68
C SER A 958 -2.84 -8.37 -8.13
N PRO A 959 -1.76 -8.90 -7.51
CA PRO A 959 -1.64 -8.98 -6.06
C PRO A 959 -1.90 -7.64 -5.34
N LYS A 960 -2.86 -7.63 -4.41
CA LYS A 960 -3.21 -6.49 -3.54
C LYS A 960 -3.80 -5.28 -4.27
N VAL A 961 -4.31 -5.47 -5.50
CA VAL A 961 -5.23 -4.50 -6.11
C VAL A 961 -6.61 -4.75 -5.51
N GLU A 962 -7.19 -3.70 -4.90
CA GLU A 962 -8.52 -3.72 -4.29
C GLU A 962 -9.63 -3.40 -5.31
N MET A 963 -9.40 -2.52 -6.29
CA MET A 963 -10.39 -2.22 -7.33
C MET A 963 -10.55 -3.41 -8.29
N ILE A 964 -11.76 -3.65 -8.81
CA ILE A 964 -11.98 -4.77 -9.74
C ILE A 964 -11.65 -4.33 -11.17
N ASP A 965 -10.48 -4.78 -11.67
CA ASP A 965 -9.92 -4.46 -13.00
C ASP A 965 -10.61 -5.22 -14.16
N SER A 966 -11.69 -5.96 -13.88
CA SER A 966 -12.28 -6.93 -14.81
C SER A 966 -13.82 -6.94 -14.83
N LEU A 967 -14.44 -5.82 -14.44
CA LEU A 967 -15.90 -5.67 -14.56
C LEU A 967 -16.31 -5.56 -16.04
N PHE A 968 -15.52 -4.81 -16.81
CA PHE A 968 -15.59 -4.70 -18.28
C PHE A 968 -14.20 -4.99 -18.88
N LYS A 969 -14.11 -5.89 -19.85
CA LYS A 969 -12.86 -6.34 -20.50
C LYS A 969 -13.16 -6.73 -21.98
N PRO A 970 -13.35 -5.74 -22.87
CA PRO A 970 -13.64 -5.99 -24.28
C PRO A 970 -12.51 -6.80 -24.96
N VAL A 971 -12.91 -7.72 -25.85
CA VAL A 971 -12.01 -8.64 -26.59
C VAL A 971 -12.11 -8.40 -28.11
N GLY A 972 -12.91 -7.42 -28.52
CA GLY A 972 -13.08 -6.95 -29.89
C GLY A 972 -14.20 -5.90 -29.95
N GLU A 973 -14.63 -5.54 -31.15
CA GLU A 973 -15.71 -4.55 -31.33
C GLU A 973 -17.09 -5.02 -30.85
N LYS A 974 -17.28 -6.34 -30.66
CA LYS A 974 -18.60 -6.97 -30.40
C LYS A 974 -18.63 -7.99 -29.26
N ASP A 975 -17.52 -8.21 -28.55
CA ASP A 975 -17.45 -9.19 -27.45
C ASP A 975 -16.71 -8.64 -26.23
N ASP A 976 -17.21 -8.99 -25.04
CA ASP A 976 -16.68 -8.58 -23.74
C ASP A 976 -16.53 -9.78 -22.81
N SER A 977 -15.33 -9.93 -22.24
CA SER A 977 -14.96 -11.01 -21.31
C SER A 977 -15.08 -10.61 -19.83
N GLY A 978 -15.49 -9.36 -19.59
CA GLY A 978 -15.75 -8.79 -18.28
C GLY A 978 -16.82 -9.54 -17.50
N ILE A 979 -16.76 -9.40 -16.18
CA ILE A 979 -17.68 -10.07 -15.27
C ILE A 979 -19.12 -9.59 -15.48
N ILE A 980 -19.34 -8.31 -15.76
CA ILE A 980 -20.67 -7.71 -15.78
C ILE A 980 -21.52 -8.28 -16.92
N ARG A 981 -20.98 -8.42 -18.13
CA ARG A 981 -21.72 -9.00 -19.26
C ARG A 981 -22.23 -10.42 -18.97
N GLU A 982 -21.42 -11.27 -18.33
CA GLU A 982 -21.84 -12.62 -17.95
C GLU A 982 -23.06 -12.61 -17.01
N LEU A 983 -23.11 -11.65 -16.07
CA LEU A 983 -24.20 -11.51 -15.13
C LEU A 983 -25.44 -10.86 -15.75
N LEU A 984 -25.28 -9.90 -16.67
CA LEU A 984 -26.39 -9.24 -17.37
C LEU A 984 -27.09 -10.19 -18.37
N VAL A 985 -26.32 -10.99 -19.12
CA VAL A 985 -26.88 -12.01 -20.03
C VAL A 985 -27.61 -13.11 -19.24
N ASP A 986 -27.06 -13.51 -18.09
CA ASP A 986 -27.63 -14.53 -17.21
C ASP A 986 -28.89 -14.03 -16.46
N PHE A 987 -28.96 -12.75 -16.11
CA PHE A 987 -30.17 -12.08 -15.64
C PHE A 987 -31.22 -12.00 -16.75
N TYR A 988 -30.87 -11.50 -17.93
CA TYR A 988 -31.79 -11.36 -19.07
C TYR A 988 -32.46 -12.68 -19.44
N THR A 989 -31.67 -13.74 -19.57
CA THR A 989 -32.17 -15.10 -19.88
C THR A 989 -33.03 -15.69 -18.76
N SER A 990 -32.77 -15.38 -17.48
CA SER A 990 -33.55 -15.92 -16.36
C SER A 990 -34.73 -15.06 -15.90
N SER A 991 -34.83 -13.80 -16.30
CA SER A 991 -35.85 -12.83 -15.83
C SER A 991 -36.93 -12.50 -16.88
N GLY A 992 -37.13 -13.42 -17.84
CA GLY A 992 -38.14 -13.30 -18.89
C GLY A 992 -37.74 -12.41 -20.07
N LYS A 993 -36.46 -12.43 -20.47
CA LYS A 993 -35.91 -11.63 -21.58
C LYS A 993 -36.10 -10.11 -21.38
N ARG A 994 -36.00 -9.64 -20.13
CA ARG A 994 -35.98 -8.21 -19.77
C ARG A 994 -34.58 -7.79 -19.35
N LYS A 995 -34.13 -6.64 -19.84
CA LYS A 995 -32.91 -5.98 -19.34
C LYS A 995 -33.23 -5.36 -17.98
N PRO A 996 -32.30 -5.33 -17.01
CA PRO A 996 -32.54 -4.59 -15.78
C PRO A 996 -32.59 -3.08 -16.07
N GLU A 997 -33.66 -2.43 -15.66
CA GLU A 997 -33.80 -0.96 -15.66
C GLU A 997 -33.18 -0.36 -14.38
N ASN A 998 -33.07 -1.16 -13.32
CA ASN A 998 -32.51 -0.82 -12.02
C ASN A 998 -31.32 -1.75 -11.69
N ILE A 999 -30.19 -1.20 -11.23
CA ILE A 999 -29.00 -1.93 -10.80
C ILE A 999 -28.58 -1.49 -9.38
N ILE A 1000 -28.79 -2.36 -8.40
CA ILE A 1000 -28.39 -2.14 -7.00
C ILE A 1000 -27.06 -2.84 -6.75
N ILE A 1001 -26.05 -2.14 -6.24
CA ILE A 1001 -24.68 -2.62 -6.10
C ILE A 1001 -24.25 -2.59 -4.63
N PHE A 1002 -23.86 -3.74 -4.10
CA PHE A 1002 -23.28 -3.90 -2.76
C PHE A 1002 -21.80 -4.27 -2.82
N ARG A 1003 -20.91 -3.46 -2.23
CA ARG A 1003 -19.44 -3.64 -2.27
C ARG A 1003 -18.84 -3.76 -0.86
N ASP A 1004 -18.10 -4.83 -0.57
CA ASP A 1004 -17.25 -4.96 0.65
C ASP A 1004 -15.81 -4.48 0.36
N GLY A 1005 -14.88 -4.68 1.28
CA GLY A 1005 -13.43 -4.52 1.11
C GLY A 1005 -12.89 -3.09 1.18
N VAL A 1006 -13.54 -2.16 0.48
CA VAL A 1006 -13.00 -0.81 0.22
C VAL A 1006 -13.01 0.12 1.44
N SER A 1007 -11.94 0.93 1.58
CA SER A 1007 -11.82 1.99 2.58
C SER A 1007 -12.48 3.31 2.14
N GLU A 1008 -12.73 4.21 3.10
CA GLU A 1008 -13.35 5.53 2.87
C GLU A 1008 -12.63 6.34 1.79
N SER A 1009 -11.29 6.32 1.78
CA SER A 1009 -10.45 6.98 0.77
C SER A 1009 -10.59 6.42 -0.66
N GLN A 1010 -11.26 5.28 -0.85
CA GLN A 1010 -11.46 4.62 -2.14
C GLN A 1010 -12.88 4.80 -2.69
N PHE A 1011 -13.81 5.43 -1.94
CA PHE A 1011 -15.20 5.60 -2.40
C PHE A 1011 -15.30 6.36 -3.74
N ILE A 1012 -14.44 7.36 -3.96
CA ILE A 1012 -14.34 8.11 -5.22
C ILE A 1012 -13.82 7.21 -6.37
N GLN A 1013 -12.96 6.23 -6.08
CA GLN A 1013 -12.47 5.27 -7.08
C GLN A 1013 -13.58 4.30 -7.48
N VAL A 1014 -14.38 3.78 -6.53
CA VAL A 1014 -15.55 2.94 -6.86
C VAL A 1014 -16.55 3.72 -7.74
N LEU A 1015 -16.86 4.97 -7.37
CA LEU A 1015 -17.80 5.85 -8.09
C LEU A 1015 -17.38 6.27 -9.52
N ASN A 1016 -16.08 6.23 -9.84
CA ASN A 1016 -15.53 6.77 -11.09
C ASN A 1016 -14.60 5.77 -11.83
N ILE A 1017 -14.58 4.50 -11.42
CA ILE A 1017 -13.80 3.41 -12.05
C ILE A 1017 -14.61 2.10 -12.05
N GLU A 1018 -15.09 1.64 -10.89
CA GLU A 1018 -15.91 0.41 -10.84
C GLU A 1018 -17.31 0.66 -11.45
N LEU A 1019 -17.98 1.75 -11.06
CA LEU A 1019 -19.29 2.12 -11.62
C LEU A 1019 -19.24 2.46 -13.11
N ASP A 1020 -18.21 3.17 -13.58
CA ASP A 1020 -18.08 3.51 -15.01
C ASP A 1020 -17.84 2.25 -15.87
N GLN A 1021 -17.07 1.26 -15.41
CA GLN A 1021 -16.99 -0.04 -16.09
C GLN A 1021 -18.35 -0.74 -16.19
N ILE A 1022 -19.19 -0.68 -15.14
CA ILE A 1022 -20.53 -1.30 -15.17
C ILE A 1022 -21.43 -0.58 -16.19
N ILE A 1023 -21.36 0.75 -16.25
CA ILE A 1023 -22.09 1.56 -17.25
C ILE A 1023 -21.59 1.26 -18.67
N GLU A 1024 -20.27 1.15 -18.87
CA GLU A 1024 -19.67 0.84 -20.18
C GLU A 1024 -20.03 -0.59 -20.63
N ALA A 1025 -20.09 -1.58 -19.72
CA ALA A 1025 -20.58 -2.92 -20.02
C ALA A 1025 -22.09 -2.96 -20.38
N CYS A 1026 -22.93 -2.09 -19.80
CA CYS A 1026 -24.33 -1.95 -20.21
C CYS A 1026 -24.41 -1.36 -21.64
N LYS A 1027 -23.69 -0.26 -21.89
CA LYS A 1027 -23.69 0.42 -23.19
C LYS A 1027 -23.06 -0.38 -24.33
N PHE A 1028 -22.12 -1.26 -24.02
CA PHE A 1028 -21.54 -2.20 -24.98
C PHE A 1028 -22.53 -3.30 -25.41
N LEU A 1029 -23.54 -3.60 -24.59
CA LEU A 1029 -24.64 -4.51 -24.94
C LEU A 1029 -25.82 -3.81 -25.63
N ASP A 1030 -26.01 -2.51 -25.38
CA ASP A 1030 -26.99 -1.63 -26.04
C ASP A 1030 -26.65 -0.17 -25.73
N GLU A 1031 -26.27 0.60 -26.75
CA GLU A 1031 -25.80 1.99 -26.60
C GLU A 1031 -26.87 2.92 -25.99
N GLN A 1032 -28.15 2.62 -26.22
CA GLN A 1032 -29.29 3.40 -25.71
C GLN A 1032 -29.70 2.99 -24.28
N TRP A 1033 -29.16 1.90 -23.75
CA TRP A 1033 -29.54 1.39 -22.43
C TRP A 1033 -28.82 2.15 -21.31
N SER A 1034 -29.61 2.93 -20.57
CA SER A 1034 -29.16 3.71 -19.41
C SER A 1034 -29.97 3.33 -18.16
N PRO A 1035 -29.64 2.22 -17.47
CA PRO A 1035 -30.31 1.84 -16.24
C PRO A 1035 -29.98 2.81 -15.10
N LYS A 1036 -30.81 2.83 -14.06
CA LYS A 1036 -30.62 3.58 -12.81
C LYS A 1036 -29.77 2.78 -11.83
N PHE A 1037 -28.86 3.45 -11.12
CA PHE A 1037 -27.94 2.82 -10.19
C PHE A 1037 -28.15 3.24 -8.72
N THR A 1038 -28.08 2.28 -7.81
CA THR A 1038 -27.91 2.51 -6.36
C THR A 1038 -26.64 1.83 -5.89
N LEU A 1039 -25.63 2.59 -5.46
CA LEU A 1039 -24.29 2.07 -5.09
C LEU A 1039 -24.06 2.19 -3.58
N ILE A 1040 -23.81 1.05 -2.93
CA ILE A 1040 -23.73 0.93 -1.47
C ILE A 1040 -22.45 0.18 -1.08
N ILE A 1041 -21.57 0.84 -0.33
CA ILE A 1041 -20.45 0.15 0.36
C ILE A 1041 -20.96 -0.43 1.67
N ALA A 1042 -20.58 -1.66 2.01
CA ALA A 1042 -20.86 -2.29 3.29
C ALA A 1042 -19.56 -2.62 4.03
N GLN A 1043 -19.09 -1.71 4.89
CA GLN A 1043 -17.88 -1.90 5.67
C GLN A 1043 -18.15 -2.69 6.96
N LYS A 1044 -17.61 -3.91 7.03
CA LYS A 1044 -17.57 -4.70 8.27
C LYS A 1044 -16.29 -4.49 9.08
N ASN A 1045 -15.26 -3.80 8.58
CA ASN A 1045 -13.95 -3.68 9.23
C ASN A 1045 -13.68 -2.34 9.91
N HIS A 1046 -14.57 -1.96 10.83
CA HIS A 1046 -14.50 -0.70 11.58
C HIS A 1046 -14.58 -0.89 13.11
N HIS A 1047 -14.24 0.18 13.85
CA HIS A 1047 -14.00 0.14 15.29
C HIS A 1047 -15.25 0.39 16.15
N THR A 1048 -16.25 1.13 15.64
CA THR A 1048 -17.56 1.44 16.27
C THR A 1048 -18.32 0.20 16.79
N LYS A 1049 -18.87 0.29 18.00
CA LYS A 1049 -19.72 -0.72 18.67
C LYS A 1049 -20.90 -0.04 19.36
N PHE A 1050 -21.95 -0.83 19.62
CA PHE A 1050 -23.13 -0.40 20.36
C PHE A 1050 -23.39 -1.32 21.54
N PHE A 1051 -23.94 -0.74 22.61
CA PHE A 1051 -24.24 -1.41 23.86
C PHE A 1051 -25.63 -0.99 24.35
N LEU A 1052 -26.36 -1.91 24.97
CA LEU A 1052 -27.59 -1.58 25.69
C LEU A 1052 -27.22 -1.01 27.08
N PRO A 1053 -27.80 0.13 27.52
CA PRO A 1053 -27.61 0.62 28.87
C PRO A 1053 -27.91 -0.46 29.91
N ASN A 1054 -27.03 -0.60 30.90
CA ASN A 1054 -27.16 -1.50 32.07
C ASN A 1054 -27.39 -3.00 31.78
N SER A 1055 -27.27 -3.46 30.53
CA SER A 1055 -27.55 -4.85 30.14
C SER A 1055 -26.28 -5.63 29.74
N PRO A 1056 -26.16 -6.93 30.11
CA PRO A 1056 -25.07 -7.80 29.67
C PRO A 1056 -25.19 -8.22 28.20
N ASP A 1057 -26.37 -8.05 27.59
CA ASP A 1057 -26.70 -8.55 26.27
C ASP A 1057 -26.26 -7.62 25.14
N ASN A 1058 -26.12 -8.22 23.96
CA ASN A 1058 -25.88 -7.50 22.71
C ASN A 1058 -27.13 -6.74 22.24
N VAL A 1059 -26.93 -5.65 21.49
CA VAL A 1059 -28.03 -4.93 20.84
C VAL A 1059 -28.86 -5.85 19.92
N GLN A 1060 -30.15 -5.54 19.80
CA GLN A 1060 -31.11 -6.44 19.16
C GLN A 1060 -30.87 -6.58 17.65
N PRO A 1061 -31.10 -7.76 17.04
CA PRO A 1061 -31.11 -7.89 15.59
C PRO A 1061 -32.15 -6.96 14.95
N GLY A 1062 -31.76 -6.28 13.87
CA GLY A 1062 -32.56 -5.22 13.25
C GLY A 1062 -32.30 -3.82 13.80
N THR A 1063 -31.42 -3.65 14.80
CA THR A 1063 -31.03 -2.31 15.29
C THR A 1063 -30.28 -1.52 14.21
N VAL A 1064 -30.82 -0.36 13.82
CA VAL A 1064 -30.25 0.63 12.89
C VAL A 1064 -29.89 1.92 13.65
N ILE A 1065 -28.77 2.55 13.28
CA ILE A 1065 -28.37 3.88 13.74
C ILE A 1065 -27.95 4.70 12.52
N ASP A 1066 -28.72 5.74 12.19
CA ASP A 1066 -28.50 6.65 11.06
C ASP A 1066 -28.47 8.13 11.48
N ASN A 1067 -28.19 8.38 12.77
CA ASN A 1067 -28.06 9.69 13.40
C ASN A 1067 -26.77 9.81 14.24
N LYS A 1068 -26.48 11.03 14.72
CA LYS A 1068 -25.45 11.41 15.72
C LYS A 1068 -24.01 11.03 15.37
N ILE A 1069 -23.66 9.74 15.34
CA ILE A 1069 -22.31 9.25 15.02
C ILE A 1069 -22.07 9.04 13.53
N CYS A 1070 -23.14 9.03 12.72
CA CYS A 1070 -23.05 8.96 11.27
C CYS A 1070 -22.43 10.24 10.68
N HIS A 1071 -21.97 10.13 9.42
CA HIS A 1071 -21.29 11.21 8.72
C HIS A 1071 -22.20 12.45 8.58
N PRO A 1072 -21.69 13.68 8.78
CA PRO A 1072 -22.52 14.89 8.82
C PRO A 1072 -23.43 15.11 7.60
N ARG A 1073 -22.87 14.99 6.39
CA ARG A 1073 -23.56 15.26 5.11
C ARG A 1073 -23.91 14.01 4.30
N ASN A 1074 -22.91 13.19 3.96
CA ASN A 1074 -23.05 11.98 3.14
C ASN A 1074 -24.05 10.98 3.73
N TYR A 1075 -24.64 10.14 2.88
CA TYR A 1075 -25.62 9.15 3.32
C TYR A 1075 -24.95 7.85 3.84
N ASP A 1076 -24.95 7.66 5.15
CA ASP A 1076 -24.47 6.43 5.81
C ASP A 1076 -25.33 6.00 7.00
N PHE A 1077 -25.33 4.70 7.32
CA PHE A 1077 -25.98 4.15 8.51
C PHE A 1077 -25.30 2.87 9.01
N TYR A 1078 -25.39 2.61 10.32
CA TYR A 1078 -25.01 1.34 10.92
C TYR A 1078 -26.21 0.40 11.06
N MET A 1079 -26.01 -0.90 10.85
CA MET A 1079 -27.03 -1.92 11.11
C MET A 1079 -26.45 -3.17 11.79
N CYS A 1080 -27.11 -3.62 12.86
CA CYS A 1080 -26.92 -4.93 13.48
C CYS A 1080 -28.00 -5.91 13.00
N ALA A 1081 -27.91 -6.40 11.77
CA ALA A 1081 -28.91 -7.31 11.19
C ALA A 1081 -28.97 -8.72 11.83
N HIS A 1082 -28.03 -9.06 12.73
CA HIS A 1082 -27.84 -10.41 13.25
C HIS A 1082 -27.61 -10.41 14.77
N ALA A 1083 -27.85 -11.56 15.42
CA ALA A 1083 -27.58 -11.74 16.84
C ALA A 1083 -26.10 -12.06 17.12
N GLY A 1084 -25.41 -11.18 17.85
CA GLY A 1084 -24.08 -11.45 18.37
C GLY A 1084 -24.09 -12.54 19.44
N MET A 1085 -23.87 -13.79 19.03
CA MET A 1085 -23.82 -14.95 19.94
C MET A 1085 -22.57 -14.98 20.83
N ILE A 1086 -21.48 -14.38 20.36
CA ILE A 1086 -20.13 -14.53 20.93
C ILE A 1086 -19.45 -13.17 20.93
N GLY A 1087 -19.02 -12.73 22.12
CA GLY A 1087 -18.40 -11.42 22.30
C GLY A 1087 -19.38 -10.25 22.14
N THR A 1088 -18.90 -9.11 21.64
CA THR A 1088 -19.71 -7.93 21.32
C THR A 1088 -20.02 -7.90 19.84
N THR A 1089 -21.29 -7.66 19.48
CA THR A 1089 -21.74 -7.53 18.08
C THR A 1089 -20.95 -6.44 17.38
N ARG A 1090 -20.48 -6.72 16.16
CA ARG A 1090 -20.04 -5.69 15.24
C ARG A 1090 -21.21 -5.38 14.29
N PRO A 1091 -21.73 -4.14 14.24
CA PRO A 1091 -22.63 -3.74 13.16
C PRO A 1091 -21.89 -3.82 11.82
N THR A 1092 -22.62 -3.67 10.72
CA THR A 1092 -22.04 -3.28 9.43
C THR A 1092 -22.35 -1.82 9.17
N HIS A 1093 -21.38 -1.07 8.67
CA HIS A 1093 -21.52 0.33 8.29
C HIS A 1093 -21.81 0.40 6.79
N TYR A 1094 -23.01 0.86 6.43
CA TYR A 1094 -23.42 1.03 5.04
C TYR A 1094 -23.25 2.49 4.64
N HIS A 1095 -22.56 2.74 3.53
CA HIS A 1095 -22.42 4.06 2.91
C HIS A 1095 -23.09 4.01 1.54
N VAL A 1096 -24.15 4.80 1.35
CA VAL A 1096 -24.80 4.97 0.05
C VAL A 1096 -24.03 6.06 -0.69
N LEU A 1097 -23.33 5.67 -1.73
CA LEU A 1097 -22.52 6.60 -2.52
C LEU A 1097 -23.34 7.29 -3.61
N MET A 1098 -24.37 6.61 -4.13
CA MET A 1098 -25.26 7.13 -5.16
C MET A 1098 -26.60 6.38 -5.10
N ASP A 1099 -27.70 7.05 -5.41
CA ASP A 1099 -29.02 6.44 -5.58
C ASP A 1099 -29.83 7.21 -6.63
N GLU A 1100 -30.01 6.61 -7.80
CA GLU A 1100 -30.84 7.10 -8.91
C GLU A 1100 -32.20 6.41 -8.98
N ILE A 1101 -32.40 5.34 -8.19
CA ILE A 1101 -33.67 4.60 -8.08
C ILE A 1101 -34.63 5.39 -7.20
N GLY A 1102 -34.14 6.02 -6.13
CA GLY A 1102 -34.88 6.96 -5.28
C GLY A 1102 -35.50 6.31 -4.04
N PHE A 1103 -34.71 5.51 -3.32
CA PHE A 1103 -35.16 4.90 -2.07
C PHE A 1103 -35.35 5.95 -0.96
N SER A 1104 -36.45 5.81 -0.22
CA SER A 1104 -36.55 6.45 1.10
C SER A 1104 -35.61 5.77 2.10
N ALA A 1105 -35.21 6.51 3.14
CA ALA A 1105 -34.28 5.99 4.14
C ALA A 1105 -34.78 4.70 4.81
N ASP A 1106 -36.08 4.59 5.07
CA ASP A 1106 -36.70 3.39 5.60
C ASP A 1106 -36.72 2.24 4.59
N ALA A 1107 -37.11 2.50 3.33
CA ALA A 1107 -37.18 1.45 2.30
C ALA A 1107 -35.80 0.82 2.03
N LEU A 1108 -34.74 1.63 2.00
CA LEU A 1108 -33.38 1.12 1.82
C LEU A 1108 -32.89 0.32 3.04
N GLN A 1109 -33.19 0.78 4.25
CA GLN A 1109 -32.85 0.07 5.49
C GLN A 1109 -33.63 -1.23 5.63
N GLU A 1110 -34.91 -1.27 5.26
CA GLU A 1110 -35.72 -2.49 5.20
C GLU A 1110 -35.23 -3.48 4.14
N LEU A 1111 -34.81 -2.99 2.95
CA LEU A 1111 -34.21 -3.84 1.90
C LEU A 1111 -32.88 -4.45 2.37
N VAL A 1112 -31.99 -3.65 2.96
CA VAL A 1112 -30.70 -4.13 3.51
C VAL A 1112 -30.92 -5.12 4.65
N HIS A 1113 -31.88 -4.87 5.54
CA HIS A 1113 -32.26 -5.82 6.59
C HIS A 1113 -32.81 -7.12 5.99
N SER A 1114 -33.70 -7.03 5.00
CA SER A 1114 -34.30 -8.18 4.30
C SER A 1114 -33.26 -9.05 3.59
N LEU A 1115 -32.29 -8.43 2.91
CA LEU A 1115 -31.17 -9.11 2.25
C LEU A 1115 -30.24 -9.83 3.24
N SER A 1116 -30.32 -9.57 4.54
CA SER A 1116 -29.60 -10.37 5.56
C SER A 1116 -30.33 -11.65 5.98
N TYR A 1117 -31.57 -11.90 5.52
CA TYR A 1117 -32.33 -13.12 5.83
C TYR A 1117 -32.43 -14.12 4.67
N VAL A 1118 -32.26 -13.69 3.41
CA VAL A 1118 -32.32 -14.56 2.22
C VAL A 1118 -31.11 -15.50 2.03
N TYR A 1119 -30.21 -15.58 3.01
CA TYR A 1119 -28.98 -16.36 2.95
C TYR A 1119 -29.23 -17.86 3.16
N GLN A 1120 -29.48 -18.56 2.06
CA GLN A 1120 -29.91 -19.96 1.99
C GLN A 1120 -29.03 -20.98 2.75
N ARG A 1121 -27.79 -20.66 3.14
CA ARG A 1121 -26.86 -21.60 3.78
C ARG A 1121 -27.11 -21.88 5.27
N SER A 1122 -27.95 -21.10 5.95
CA SER A 1122 -28.16 -21.23 7.41
C SER A 1122 -29.44 -20.56 7.88
N THR A 1123 -30.10 -21.09 8.92
CA THR A 1123 -31.32 -20.53 9.50
C THR A 1123 -31.09 -19.36 10.48
N THR A 1124 -30.19 -18.45 10.09
CA THR A 1124 -29.75 -17.31 10.90
C THR A 1124 -29.49 -16.10 10.01
N ALA A 1125 -29.97 -14.93 10.42
CA ALA A 1125 -29.65 -13.67 9.78
C ALA A 1125 -28.13 -13.41 9.82
N ILE A 1126 -27.59 -12.92 8.71
CA ILE A 1126 -26.15 -12.66 8.54
C ILE A 1126 -25.82 -11.19 8.79
N SER A 1127 -24.53 -10.91 9.07
CA SER A 1127 -24.07 -9.57 9.46
C SER A 1127 -24.01 -8.55 8.31
N VAL A 1128 -23.94 -9.02 7.08
CA VAL A 1128 -23.90 -8.22 5.84
C VAL A 1128 -25.04 -8.76 4.95
N VAL A 1129 -25.37 -8.08 3.87
CA VAL A 1129 -26.30 -8.60 2.85
C VAL A 1129 -25.81 -9.91 2.23
N ALA A 1130 -26.75 -10.80 1.88
CA ALA A 1130 -26.47 -12.08 1.21
C ALA A 1130 -25.59 -11.97 -0.06
N PRO A 1131 -25.81 -11.01 -1.00
CA PRO A 1131 -24.97 -10.88 -2.18
C PRO A 1131 -23.46 -10.76 -1.88
N ILE A 1132 -23.05 -9.89 -0.94
CA ILE A 1132 -21.64 -9.80 -0.52
C ILE A 1132 -21.15 -11.13 0.09
N CYS A 1133 -21.96 -11.75 0.96
CA CYS A 1133 -21.59 -13.02 1.56
C CYS A 1133 -21.44 -14.14 0.51
N TYR A 1134 -22.19 -14.11 -0.58
CA TYR A 1134 -22.03 -15.04 -1.71
C TYR A 1134 -20.80 -14.73 -2.57
N ALA A 1135 -20.46 -13.45 -2.80
CA ALA A 1135 -19.23 -13.05 -3.49
C ALA A 1135 -17.99 -13.56 -2.75
N HIS A 1136 -17.93 -13.33 -1.43
CA HIS A 1136 -16.86 -13.82 -0.56
C HIS A 1136 -16.72 -15.36 -0.62
N LEU A 1137 -17.83 -16.09 -0.61
CA LEU A 1137 -17.84 -17.55 -0.69
C LEU A 1137 -17.42 -18.08 -2.06
N ALA A 1138 -17.77 -17.39 -3.15
CA ALA A 1138 -17.35 -17.73 -4.50
C ALA A 1138 -15.83 -17.50 -4.68
N ALA A 1139 -15.32 -16.35 -4.25
CA ALA A 1139 -13.88 -16.04 -4.26
C ALA A 1139 -13.09 -17.08 -3.44
N ALA A 1140 -13.52 -17.34 -2.20
CA ALA A 1140 -12.86 -18.28 -1.30
C ALA A 1140 -12.92 -19.75 -1.77
N GLN A 1141 -13.91 -20.13 -2.59
CA GLN A 1141 -14.02 -21.49 -3.12
C GLN A 1141 -13.24 -21.67 -4.43
N ILE A 1142 -13.39 -20.77 -5.41
CA ILE A 1142 -12.67 -20.88 -6.69
C ILE A 1142 -11.18 -20.60 -6.49
N GLY A 1143 -10.81 -19.75 -5.52
CA GLY A 1143 -9.41 -19.56 -5.11
C GLY A 1143 -8.70 -20.81 -4.56
N GLN A 1144 -9.43 -21.90 -4.27
CA GLN A 1144 -8.83 -23.20 -3.91
C GLN A 1144 -8.63 -24.13 -5.13
N PHE A 1145 -9.07 -23.76 -6.34
CA PHE A 1145 -8.84 -24.57 -7.55
C PHE A 1145 -7.35 -24.62 -7.96
N VAL A 1146 -6.55 -23.67 -7.48
CA VAL A 1146 -5.12 -23.51 -7.76
C VAL A 1146 -4.39 -23.21 -6.45
N LYS A 1147 -3.42 -24.05 -6.08
CA LYS A 1147 -2.49 -23.73 -4.98
C LYS A 1147 -1.40 -22.78 -5.50
N PHE A 1148 -1.64 -21.48 -5.34
CA PHE A 1148 -0.68 -20.44 -5.74
C PHE A 1148 0.64 -20.51 -4.95
N GLU A 1149 0.64 -21.12 -3.76
CA GLU A 1149 1.82 -21.32 -2.91
C GLU A 1149 2.80 -22.34 -3.53
N ASP A 1150 2.31 -23.52 -3.95
CA ASP A 1150 3.11 -24.56 -4.64
C ASP A 1150 3.75 -24.03 -5.94
N LEU A 1151 3.07 -23.12 -6.65
CA LEU A 1151 3.56 -22.45 -7.87
C LEU A 1151 4.68 -21.44 -7.59
N SER A 1152 4.71 -20.81 -6.41
CA SER A 1152 5.83 -19.95 -6.02
C SER A 1152 7.08 -20.76 -5.64
N ASP A 1153 6.95 -21.84 -4.87
CA ASP A 1153 8.12 -22.59 -4.39
C ASP A 1153 8.79 -23.40 -5.50
N SER A 1154 8.01 -24.01 -6.41
CA SER A 1154 8.53 -24.74 -7.58
C SER A 1154 9.37 -23.86 -8.51
N SER A 1155 9.10 -22.55 -8.58
CA SER A 1155 9.89 -21.58 -9.36
C SER A 1155 11.34 -21.38 -8.86
N SER A 1156 11.67 -21.84 -7.65
CA SER A 1156 13.00 -21.68 -7.06
C SER A 1156 13.95 -22.88 -7.21
N SER A 1157 13.47 -24.01 -7.74
CA SER A 1157 14.16 -25.31 -7.59
C SER A 1157 14.58 -26.01 -8.89
N GLN A 1158 14.16 -25.53 -10.07
CA GLN A 1158 14.61 -26.07 -11.36
C GLN A 1158 15.62 -25.15 -12.06
N GLY A 1159 16.90 -25.53 -12.01
CA GLY A 1159 17.91 -25.03 -12.93
C GLY A 1159 17.92 -25.86 -14.22
N GLY A 1160 17.41 -25.29 -15.31
CA GLY A 1160 17.36 -25.94 -16.63
C GLY A 1160 17.03 -24.93 -17.73
N GLN A 1161 17.55 -25.13 -18.94
CA GLN A 1161 17.46 -24.14 -20.02
C GLN A 1161 16.09 -24.17 -20.74
N GLN A 1162 15.36 -23.05 -20.73
CA GLN A 1162 14.45 -22.68 -21.81
C GLN A 1162 14.57 -21.17 -22.12
N HIS A 1163 14.55 -20.82 -23.42
CA HIS A 1163 14.73 -19.46 -23.93
C HIS A 1163 13.39 -18.80 -24.32
N THR A 1164 13.42 -17.49 -24.64
CA THR A 1164 12.25 -16.61 -24.94
C THR A 1164 11.28 -16.44 -23.74
N ALA A 1165 10.39 -15.46 -23.64
CA ALA A 1165 10.45 -14.05 -24.08
C ALA A 1165 10.48 -13.12 -22.82
N PRO A 1166 10.27 -11.79 -22.89
CA PRO A 1166 10.20 -10.91 -21.72
C PRO A 1166 8.80 -10.28 -21.51
N GLY A 1167 7.90 -10.98 -20.82
CA GLY A 1167 6.57 -10.46 -20.42
C GLY A 1167 6.49 -10.07 -18.94
N ALA A 1168 5.36 -9.49 -18.53
CA ALA A 1168 4.91 -9.65 -17.15
C ALA A 1168 4.60 -11.14 -16.92
N VAL A 1169 4.84 -11.66 -15.71
CA VAL A 1169 4.35 -13.00 -15.34
C VAL A 1169 2.82 -12.96 -15.48
N PRO A 1170 2.21 -13.79 -16.33
CA PRO A 1170 0.76 -13.77 -16.49
C PRO A 1170 0.09 -14.05 -15.15
N VAL A 1171 -0.83 -13.19 -14.74
CA VAL A 1171 -1.73 -13.52 -13.62
C VAL A 1171 -2.51 -14.76 -14.04
N PRO A 1172 -2.39 -15.92 -13.35
CA PRO A 1172 -3.02 -17.14 -13.84
C PRO A 1172 -4.53 -16.99 -13.82
N GLU A 1173 -5.18 -17.04 -14.98
CA GLU A 1173 -6.64 -16.96 -15.07
C GLU A 1173 -7.27 -18.21 -14.42
N LEU A 1174 -8.28 -18.00 -13.58
CA LEU A 1174 -9.01 -19.09 -12.93
C LEU A 1174 -9.87 -19.85 -13.97
N PRO A 1175 -9.96 -21.19 -13.89
CA PRO A 1175 -10.86 -21.96 -14.75
C PRO A 1175 -12.29 -21.44 -14.69
N ARG A 1176 -12.90 -21.21 -15.85
CA ARG A 1176 -14.32 -20.90 -15.98
C ARG A 1176 -15.16 -22.07 -15.46
N LEU A 1177 -16.33 -21.76 -14.91
CA LEU A 1177 -17.29 -22.77 -14.47
C LEU A 1177 -17.96 -23.43 -15.69
N HIS A 1178 -18.12 -24.75 -15.64
CA HIS A 1178 -18.86 -25.50 -16.65
C HIS A 1178 -20.32 -25.05 -16.69
N GLU A 1179 -20.91 -24.91 -17.88
CA GLU A 1179 -22.21 -24.26 -18.11
C GLU A 1179 -23.32 -24.76 -17.17
N ASN A 1180 -23.51 -26.09 -17.11
CA ASN A 1180 -24.39 -26.84 -16.20
C ASN A 1180 -24.43 -26.32 -14.74
N VAL A 1181 -23.30 -25.88 -14.18
CA VAL A 1181 -23.19 -25.41 -12.79
C VAL A 1181 -22.88 -23.91 -12.69
N SER A 1182 -22.49 -23.25 -13.78
CA SER A 1182 -22.24 -21.81 -13.83
C SER A 1182 -23.46 -20.98 -13.41
N SER A 1183 -24.65 -21.52 -13.67
CA SER A 1183 -25.96 -20.96 -13.30
C SER A 1183 -26.40 -21.26 -11.86
N SER A 1184 -25.70 -22.15 -11.14
CA SER A 1184 -26.09 -22.66 -9.83
C SER A 1184 -25.47 -21.87 -8.67
N MET A 1185 -26.03 -22.01 -7.46
CA MET A 1185 -25.42 -21.48 -6.24
C MET A 1185 -24.29 -22.40 -5.71
N PHE A 1186 -23.34 -22.78 -6.58
CA PHE A 1186 -22.26 -23.75 -6.30
C PHE A 1186 -21.44 -23.40 -5.04
N PHE A 1187 -21.32 -22.11 -4.74
CA PHE A 1187 -20.71 -21.50 -3.56
C PHE A 1187 -21.45 -21.78 -2.24
N CYS A 1188 -22.57 -22.52 -2.24
CA CYS A 1188 -23.35 -22.78 -1.04
C CYS A 1188 -22.75 -23.74 0.00
#